data_AF-A0A524MCB5-F1
#
_entry.id   AF-A0A524MCB5-F1
#
_cell.length_a   1.000
_cell.length_b   1.000
_cell.length_c   1.000
_cell.angle_alpha   90.00
_cell.angle_beta   90.00
_cell.angle_gamma   90.00
#
_symmetry.space_group_name_H-M   'P 1'
#
loop_
_entity.id
_entity.type
_entity.pdbx_description
1 polymer ?
#
loop_
_entity_poly.entity_id
_entity_poly.type
_entity_poly.pdbx_seq_one_letter_code
_entity_poly.pdbx_strand_id
1 'polypeptide(L)'
;MKRSVLVAGLVVGLLGMSASAMELHFLGSFDPPRERWTFESIPVGEISGLTYAGNGTYYAIADDQGENITPPGVLYELEINVDLQGFHSVEVTDVIHLAREACTTCVRPYYAGELDGEEVLWMEDGFIVCSERDLTGEPWIRQFTHSGEFLAELPIPEKFIPAFEGGAQVRGVRENLSFEAATVTPDGSTLYVANEQALVQDGPVSTADAGTTVRIVEYDLTGDAPVIVGEYVYVTEPLFVRPAEGASGDNGVPGMAYVGHITPEFDLIMMERAYVGGIGNHIGLFGVKLDPYVYDREKILATEALAEDGMPYAGLSVHKVPLLRLSDDPAQTNVDFDPDNMEAIAIGPQLENGNSTLLLASDNNFNPKYQRNVFAAFEIDLDDAKLSAIVLGSGGGPREDNLSSYMLFPSGAPEEAIALDAGTLTVGIRHADELGNLWDFAVPSGSNLTREGYVYQNIKAYLLSHAHLDHTSAHYLNGPVDIYGAKKPIMGIQSTIDNIASGIYNWNTWADFVALGYYEYSVLSPSVETAIPGTSMTVEAYPVSHGAPYESTAFLVRSGDDYVLYFGDVGPEGVEGTGLITTVWERVAPLIADGSLLGMFLEISYAEGRPDSLLFGHLTPSWMMAEMHTLAQLVDAANPYEALDGFPVVVTHVKPIFEMVEPPLSAISRQLDQLNDLGIDFIFPIQGMRIDFRPNQRLRSMSGQPTPEVSS
;
A
#
# COMPACT_ATOMS: atom_id res chain seq x y z
N MET A 1 54.12 6.90 12.06
CA MET A 1 53.21 8.05 11.97
C MET A 1 52.13 7.72 10.96
N LYS A 2 51.05 7.09 11.41
CA LYS A 2 49.86 6.80 10.60
C LYS A 2 48.87 7.94 10.85
N ARG A 3 48.45 8.63 9.79
CA ARG A 3 47.43 9.68 9.83
C ARG A 3 46.06 9.01 9.86
N SER A 4 45.30 9.35 10.89
CA SER A 4 43.89 9.02 11.07
C SER A 4 43.05 9.74 10.01
N VAL A 5 42.18 9.01 9.32
CA VAL A 5 41.06 9.58 8.58
C VAL A 5 39.83 9.34 9.44
N LEU A 6 39.26 10.42 9.97
CA LEU A 6 37.95 10.43 10.61
C LEU A 6 36.92 10.37 9.47
N VAL A 7 36.15 9.29 9.39
CA VAL A 7 34.90 9.28 8.61
C VAL A 7 33.79 9.48 9.65
N ALA A 8 33.23 10.69 9.67
CA ALA A 8 32.00 10.96 10.40
C ALA A 8 30.85 10.47 9.51
N GLY A 9 30.27 9.32 9.84
CA GLY A 9 29.01 8.87 9.27
C GLY A 9 27.88 9.66 9.91
N LEU A 10 27.30 10.59 9.16
CA LEU A 10 26.01 11.19 9.47
C LEU A 10 24.97 10.26 8.86
N VAL A 11 24.30 9.46 9.67
CA VAL A 11 23.13 8.69 9.27
C VAL A 11 21.92 9.58 9.59
N VAL A 12 21.36 10.19 8.55
CA VAL A 12 20.05 10.84 8.61
C VAL A 12 19.07 9.76 8.15
N GLY A 13 18.22 9.28 9.07
CA GLY A 13 17.09 8.44 8.73
C GLY A 13 16.05 9.30 8.02
N LEU A 14 15.83 9.05 6.74
CA LEU A 14 14.74 9.62 5.97
C LEU A 14 13.51 8.74 6.19
N LEU A 15 12.60 9.22 7.05
CA LEU A 15 11.28 8.66 7.29
C LEU A 15 10.32 9.23 6.24
N GLY A 16 10.26 8.63 5.05
CA GLY A 16 9.16 8.88 4.12
C GLY A 16 7.90 8.15 4.59
N MET A 17 6.78 8.87 4.75
CA MET A 17 5.45 8.26 4.78
C MET A 17 4.84 8.50 3.40
N SER A 18 4.57 7.42 2.67
CA SER A 18 3.79 7.45 1.43
C SER A 18 2.38 7.95 1.71
N ALA A 19 1.78 8.68 0.77
CA ALA A 19 0.38 9.10 0.84
C ALA A 19 -0.51 7.93 0.41
N SER A 20 -0.82 7.04 1.35
CA SER A 20 -1.79 5.96 1.15
C SER A 20 -3.21 6.50 0.92
N ALA A 21 -4.05 5.75 0.20
CA ALA A 21 -5.47 6.03 0.10
C ALA A 21 -6.34 5.63 1.30
N MET A 22 -5.73 4.97 2.27
CA MET A 22 -6.35 4.58 3.52
C MET A 22 -5.66 5.30 4.67
N GLU A 23 -6.37 6.19 5.35
CA GLU A 23 -5.89 6.80 6.59
C GLU A 23 -6.42 6.02 7.81
N LEU A 24 -5.61 5.96 8.88
CA LEU A 24 -6.01 5.38 10.16
C LEU A 24 -6.16 6.50 11.18
N HIS A 25 -7.40 6.90 11.47
CA HIS A 25 -7.70 7.98 12.42
C HIS A 25 -7.88 7.41 13.81
N PHE A 26 -7.06 7.86 14.77
CA PHE A 26 -7.14 7.36 16.14
C PHE A 26 -8.45 7.80 16.82
N LEU A 27 -9.26 6.82 17.21
CA LEU A 27 -10.52 7.03 17.93
C LEU A 27 -10.32 7.05 19.45
N GLY A 28 -9.25 6.41 19.93
CA GLY A 28 -8.90 6.40 21.35
C GLY A 28 -8.31 5.07 21.79
N SER A 29 -8.00 4.97 23.08
CA SER A 29 -7.53 3.75 23.73
C SER A 29 -8.36 3.39 24.95
N PHE A 30 -8.29 2.12 25.34
CA PHE A 30 -8.90 1.60 26.56
C PHE A 30 -7.88 0.76 27.35
N ASP A 31 -7.64 1.16 28.60
CA ASP A 31 -6.75 0.45 29.53
C ASP A 31 -7.60 -0.28 30.57
N PRO A 32 -7.71 -1.63 30.51
CA PRO A 32 -8.32 -2.40 31.59
C PRO A 32 -7.55 -2.24 32.92
N PRO A 33 -8.18 -2.58 34.06
CA PRO A 33 -7.51 -2.52 35.36
C PRO A 33 -6.24 -3.39 35.41
N ARG A 34 -5.07 -2.77 35.56
CA ARG A 34 -3.76 -3.47 35.68
C ARG A 34 -3.74 -4.52 36.80
N GLU A 35 -4.47 -4.27 37.88
CA GLU A 35 -4.69 -5.25 38.94
C GLU A 35 -6.15 -5.73 38.88
N ARG A 36 -6.35 -7.06 38.90
CA ARG A 36 -7.66 -7.74 39.02
C ARG A 36 -8.56 -7.70 37.78
N TRP A 37 -8.00 -7.56 36.58
CA TRP A 37 -8.75 -7.92 35.37
C TRP A 37 -8.80 -9.45 35.28
N THR A 38 -9.91 -10.02 35.78
CA THR A 38 -10.12 -11.46 35.88
C THR A 38 -11.56 -11.79 35.49
N PHE A 39 -11.77 -12.92 34.83
CA PHE A 39 -13.09 -13.50 34.58
C PHE A 39 -13.21 -14.83 35.32
N GLU A 40 -14.22 -14.99 36.17
CA GLU A 40 -14.41 -16.21 37.00
C GLU A 40 -13.15 -16.71 37.75
N SER A 41 -12.25 -15.81 38.13
CA SER A 41 -10.94 -16.06 38.79
C SER A 41 -9.80 -16.46 37.84
N ILE A 42 -10.04 -16.54 36.53
CA ILE A 42 -9.00 -16.65 35.51
C ILE A 42 -8.43 -15.23 35.29
N PRO A 43 -7.12 -15.01 35.42
CA PRO A 43 -6.51 -13.74 35.06
C PRO A 43 -6.63 -13.51 33.56
N VAL A 44 -6.95 -12.28 33.16
CA VAL A 44 -7.09 -11.90 31.74
C VAL A 44 -5.86 -11.11 31.34
N GLY A 45 -5.18 -11.57 30.30
CA GLY A 45 -3.92 -11.02 29.79
C GLY A 45 -3.35 -11.96 28.74
N GLU A 46 -2.11 -11.70 28.34
CA GLU A 46 -1.42 -12.55 27.37
C GLU A 46 -2.16 -12.59 26.02
N ILE A 47 -2.72 -11.44 25.59
CA ILE A 47 -3.51 -11.33 24.36
C ILE A 47 -2.58 -11.16 23.16
N SER A 48 -2.41 -12.23 22.40
CA SER A 48 -1.59 -12.29 21.18
C SER A 48 -2.43 -12.18 19.91
N GLY A 49 -3.68 -12.68 19.91
CA GLY A 49 -4.59 -12.65 18.75
C GLY A 49 -5.99 -12.14 19.05
N LEU A 50 -6.69 -11.61 18.05
CA LEU A 50 -8.04 -11.02 18.18
C LEU A 50 -8.85 -11.16 16.89
N THR A 51 -10.12 -11.57 17.01
CA THR A 51 -11.03 -11.67 15.86
C THR A 51 -12.43 -11.17 16.17
N TYR A 52 -13.11 -10.64 15.14
CA TYR A 52 -14.47 -10.11 15.22
C TYR A 52 -15.48 -11.09 14.63
N ALA A 53 -16.51 -11.44 15.40
CA ALA A 53 -17.55 -12.39 14.98
C ALA A 53 -18.71 -11.75 14.19
N GLY A 54 -18.67 -10.44 13.93
CA GLY A 54 -19.67 -9.74 13.12
C GLY A 54 -20.90 -9.20 13.88
N ASN A 55 -21.01 -9.44 15.19
CA ASN A 55 -22.19 -9.12 15.99
C ASN A 55 -21.90 -8.31 17.27
N GLY A 56 -20.75 -7.61 17.32
CA GLY A 56 -20.24 -6.94 18.53
C GLY A 56 -19.42 -7.83 19.46
N THR A 57 -19.35 -9.14 19.19
CA THR A 57 -18.52 -10.11 19.94
C THR A 57 -17.16 -10.26 19.29
N TYR A 58 -16.13 -10.33 20.12
CA TYR A 58 -14.76 -10.61 19.75
C TYR A 58 -14.26 -11.83 20.50
N TYR A 59 -13.25 -12.48 19.93
CA TYR A 59 -12.52 -13.56 20.60
C TYR A 59 -11.04 -13.24 20.59
N ALA A 60 -10.41 -13.33 21.75
CA ALA A 60 -8.97 -13.14 21.91
C ALA A 60 -8.34 -14.44 22.40
N ILE A 61 -7.15 -14.79 21.92
CA ILE A 61 -6.39 -15.95 22.41
C ILE A 61 -5.36 -15.51 23.45
N ALA A 62 -5.18 -16.34 24.47
CA ALA A 62 -4.09 -16.22 25.43
C ALA A 62 -2.86 -17.04 24.99
N ASP A 63 -1.68 -16.43 24.90
CA ASP A 63 -0.42 -17.14 24.63
C ASP A 63 0.14 -17.87 25.89
N ASP A 64 -0.47 -17.68 27.07
CA ASP A 64 -0.05 -18.36 28.32
C ASP A 64 0.17 -19.86 28.15
N GLN A 65 1.43 -20.25 28.31
CA GLN A 65 1.89 -21.63 28.16
C GLN A 65 1.62 -22.48 29.41
N GLY A 66 0.72 -22.05 30.30
CA GLY A 66 0.38 -22.73 31.55
C GLY A 66 1.08 -22.16 32.79
N GLU A 67 1.64 -20.96 32.71
CA GLU A 67 2.40 -20.32 33.77
C GLU A 67 1.50 -19.58 34.76
N ASN A 68 0.53 -18.83 34.24
CA ASN A 68 -0.43 -18.01 34.98
C ASN A 68 -1.87 -18.54 34.82
N ILE A 69 -2.17 -19.20 33.70
CA ILE A 69 -3.48 -19.77 33.38
C ILE A 69 -3.38 -21.30 33.42
N THR A 70 -4.35 -21.99 34.01
CA THR A 70 -4.32 -23.47 34.05
C THR A 70 -5.72 -24.05 33.93
N PRO A 71 -5.99 -24.89 32.92
CA PRO A 71 -5.09 -25.30 31.83
C PRO A 71 -4.83 -24.19 30.78
N PRO A 72 -3.72 -24.25 30.02
CA PRO A 72 -3.46 -23.34 28.88
C PRO A 72 -4.44 -23.57 27.73
N GLY A 73 -4.40 -22.70 26.72
CA GLY A 73 -5.31 -22.72 25.57
C GLY A 73 -6.65 -22.10 25.91
N VAL A 74 -6.64 -20.83 26.32
CA VAL A 74 -7.83 -20.05 26.67
C VAL A 74 -8.14 -19.07 25.55
N LEU A 75 -9.39 -19.04 25.11
CA LEU A 75 -9.96 -17.93 24.37
C LEU A 75 -10.86 -17.11 25.30
N TYR A 76 -10.71 -15.79 25.29
CA TYR A 76 -11.63 -14.87 25.94
C TYR A 76 -12.72 -14.45 24.95
N GLU A 77 -13.98 -14.58 25.34
CA GLU A 77 -15.08 -13.90 24.64
C GLU A 77 -15.18 -12.46 25.19
N LEU A 78 -15.15 -11.48 24.29
CA LEU A 78 -15.11 -10.06 24.61
C LEU A 78 -16.28 -9.31 23.95
N GLU A 79 -16.91 -8.39 24.68
CA GLU A 79 -17.74 -7.33 24.12
C GLU A 79 -16.92 -6.03 24.10
N ILE A 80 -16.61 -5.53 22.90
CA ILE A 80 -15.88 -4.27 22.68
C ILE A 80 -16.84 -3.24 22.09
N ASN A 81 -17.10 -2.18 22.84
CA ASN A 81 -17.99 -1.10 22.42
C ASN A 81 -17.18 0.16 22.08
N VAL A 82 -17.18 0.52 20.81
CA VAL A 82 -16.44 1.65 20.23
C VAL A 82 -17.31 2.36 19.20
N ASP A 83 -17.23 3.69 19.17
CA ASP A 83 -17.83 4.54 18.13
C ASP A 83 -16.90 5.69 17.72
N LEU A 84 -17.42 6.66 16.97
CA LEU A 84 -16.68 7.85 16.52
C LEU A 84 -16.19 8.75 17.67
N GLN A 85 -16.58 8.50 18.92
CA GLN A 85 -16.11 9.19 20.12
C GLN A 85 -15.11 8.37 20.93
N GLY A 86 -14.78 7.16 20.48
CA GLY A 86 -13.81 6.26 21.10
C GLY A 86 -14.44 5.09 21.85
N PHE A 87 -13.68 4.50 22.78
CA PHE A 87 -14.13 3.36 23.57
C PHE A 87 -15.15 3.75 24.64
N HIS A 88 -16.18 2.92 24.78
CA HIS A 88 -17.12 2.95 25.91
C HIS A 88 -16.84 1.86 26.93
N SER A 89 -16.48 0.65 26.46
CA SER A 89 -16.19 -0.51 27.31
C SER A 89 -15.44 -1.61 26.56
N VAL A 90 -14.65 -2.38 27.31
CA VAL A 90 -14.13 -3.70 26.92
C VAL A 90 -14.45 -4.65 28.07
N GLU A 91 -15.33 -5.62 27.83
CA GLU A 91 -15.83 -6.55 28.85
C GLU A 91 -15.55 -7.99 28.45
N VAL A 92 -15.04 -8.81 29.38
CA VAL A 92 -14.91 -10.26 29.18
C VAL A 92 -16.23 -10.91 29.59
N THR A 93 -16.87 -11.62 28.67
CA THR A 93 -18.20 -12.21 28.85
C THR A 93 -18.16 -13.72 29.09
N ASP A 94 -17.16 -14.41 28.54
CA ASP A 94 -16.96 -15.85 28.73
C ASP A 94 -15.49 -16.27 28.50
N VAL A 95 -15.18 -17.52 28.82
CA VAL A 95 -13.90 -18.19 28.53
C VAL A 95 -14.15 -19.55 27.88
N ILE A 96 -13.47 -19.80 26.76
CA ILE A 96 -13.48 -21.08 26.04
C ILE A 96 -12.13 -21.76 26.24
N HIS A 97 -12.14 -23.05 26.58
CA HIS A 97 -10.93 -23.86 26.69
C HIS A 97 -10.74 -24.72 25.44
N LEU A 98 -9.61 -24.57 24.77
CA LEU A 98 -9.23 -25.39 23.63
C LEU A 98 -8.83 -26.80 24.09
N ALA A 99 -9.39 -27.81 23.44
CA ALA A 99 -9.07 -29.20 23.68
C ALA A 99 -7.97 -29.67 22.72
N ARG A 100 -6.90 -30.28 23.23
CA ARG A 100 -5.77 -30.74 22.39
C ARG A 100 -6.12 -31.84 21.40
N GLU A 101 -7.22 -32.57 21.64
CA GLU A 101 -7.71 -33.62 20.74
C GLU A 101 -9.20 -33.87 20.96
N ALA A 102 -9.87 -34.37 19.93
CA ALA A 102 -11.28 -34.71 19.99
C ALA A 102 -11.56 -35.79 21.07
N CYS A 103 -12.50 -35.55 21.97
CA CYS A 103 -12.99 -36.53 22.93
C CYS A 103 -14.51 -36.42 23.09
N THR A 104 -15.22 -37.50 22.82
CA THR A 104 -16.70 -37.52 22.84
C THR A 104 -17.32 -37.57 24.25
N THR A 105 -16.51 -37.81 25.28
CA THR A 105 -16.98 -37.99 26.67
C THR A 105 -16.19 -37.19 27.70
N CYS A 106 -15.24 -36.36 27.27
CA CYS A 106 -14.32 -35.62 28.13
C CYS A 106 -13.76 -34.39 27.41
N VAL A 107 -13.32 -33.39 28.18
CA VAL A 107 -12.42 -32.34 27.66
C VAL A 107 -10.99 -32.79 27.93
N ARG A 108 -10.13 -32.69 26.92
CA ARG A 108 -8.69 -32.98 27.07
C ARG A 108 -7.92 -31.66 26.94
N PRO A 109 -7.61 -31.00 28.06
CA PRO A 109 -6.86 -29.75 28.02
C PRO A 109 -5.43 -29.97 27.51
N TYR A 110 -4.81 -28.90 27.04
CA TYR A 110 -3.38 -28.84 26.77
C TYR A 110 -2.57 -28.96 28.07
N TYR A 111 -1.37 -29.53 27.95
CA TYR A 111 -0.36 -29.49 29.02
C TYR A 111 0.40 -28.16 28.98
N ALA A 112 1.03 -27.81 30.12
CA ALA A 112 1.93 -26.67 30.15
C ALA A 112 3.06 -26.82 29.11
N GLY A 113 3.29 -25.77 28.33
CA GLY A 113 4.25 -25.71 27.21
C GLY A 113 3.82 -26.44 25.93
N GLU A 114 2.58 -26.94 25.83
CA GLU A 114 2.09 -27.64 24.62
C GLU A 114 1.38 -26.69 23.63
N LEU A 115 1.01 -25.49 24.07
CA LEU A 115 0.38 -24.45 23.27
C LEU A 115 1.04 -23.12 23.61
N ASP A 116 1.34 -22.37 22.55
CA ASP A 116 1.87 -21.01 22.52
C ASP A 116 1.07 -20.27 21.45
N GLY A 117 -0.12 -19.79 21.83
CA GLY A 117 -1.18 -19.44 20.89
C GLY A 117 -1.05 -18.00 20.44
N GLU A 118 -1.00 -17.75 19.14
CA GLU A 118 -0.66 -16.41 18.61
C GLU A 118 -1.81 -15.72 17.89
N GLU A 119 -2.64 -16.48 17.18
CA GLU A 119 -3.76 -15.90 16.44
C GLU A 119 -5.00 -16.77 16.54
N VAL A 120 -6.17 -16.11 16.53
CA VAL A 120 -7.48 -16.75 16.47
C VAL A 120 -8.32 -16.09 15.39
N LEU A 121 -8.97 -16.89 14.54
CA LEU A 121 -9.83 -16.42 13.47
C LEU A 121 -11.23 -17.01 13.63
N TRP A 122 -12.25 -16.15 13.58
CA TRP A 122 -13.65 -16.56 13.56
C TRP A 122 -14.02 -17.14 12.20
N MET A 123 -14.65 -18.31 12.21
CA MET A 123 -15.14 -19.03 11.03
C MET A 123 -16.62 -19.39 11.21
N GLU A 124 -17.34 -19.66 10.12
CA GLU A 124 -18.77 -20.07 10.19
C GLU A 124 -19.00 -21.29 11.11
N ASP A 125 -18.06 -22.24 11.10
CA ASP A 125 -18.16 -23.51 11.84
C ASP A 125 -17.30 -23.57 13.11
N GLY A 126 -16.59 -22.50 13.48
CA GLY A 126 -15.75 -22.48 14.66
C GLY A 126 -14.59 -21.49 14.61
N PHE A 127 -13.40 -21.93 15.01
CA PHE A 127 -12.19 -21.13 15.02
C PHE A 127 -11.07 -21.78 14.21
N ILE A 128 -10.21 -20.97 13.62
CA ILE A 128 -8.84 -21.35 13.27
C ILE A 128 -7.91 -20.70 14.28
N VAL A 129 -6.94 -21.45 14.80
CA VAL A 129 -5.95 -20.97 15.76
C VAL A 129 -4.55 -21.33 15.28
N CYS A 130 -3.63 -20.37 15.39
CA CYS A 130 -2.21 -20.54 15.14
C CYS A 130 -1.45 -20.68 16.45
N SER A 131 -0.40 -21.51 16.45
CA SER A 131 0.52 -21.61 17.56
C SER A 131 1.95 -21.76 17.09
N GLU A 132 2.84 -21.04 17.75
CA GLU A 132 4.26 -20.99 17.41
C GLU A 132 4.94 -22.36 17.52
N ARG A 133 4.54 -23.13 18.53
CA ARG A 133 5.20 -24.38 18.90
C ARG A 133 4.32 -25.31 19.70
N ASP A 134 4.62 -26.60 19.57
CA ASP A 134 4.22 -27.64 20.49
C ASP A 134 5.40 -28.12 21.37
N LEU A 135 5.20 -29.21 22.11
CA LEU A 135 6.24 -29.82 22.95
C LEU A 135 7.48 -30.32 22.18
N THR A 136 7.41 -30.43 20.85
CA THR A 136 8.53 -30.77 19.97
C THR A 136 9.15 -29.56 19.28
N GLY A 137 8.59 -28.37 19.50
CA GLY A 137 9.01 -27.12 18.87
C GLY A 137 8.42 -26.92 17.48
N GLU A 138 7.41 -27.69 17.08
CA GLU A 138 6.80 -27.58 15.74
C GLU A 138 5.58 -26.64 15.78
N PRO A 139 5.44 -25.70 14.82
CA PRO A 139 4.24 -24.87 14.74
C PRO A 139 3.04 -25.69 14.29
N TRP A 140 1.85 -25.23 14.63
CA TRP A 140 0.61 -25.82 14.13
C TRP A 140 -0.47 -24.78 13.85
N ILE A 141 -1.37 -25.11 12.93
CA ILE A 141 -2.58 -24.34 12.62
C ILE A 141 -3.75 -25.32 12.77
N ARG A 142 -4.69 -25.05 13.67
CA ARG A 142 -5.76 -26.00 14.02
C ARG A 142 -7.13 -25.38 13.96
N GLN A 143 -8.12 -26.20 13.63
CA GLN A 143 -9.52 -25.87 13.64
C GLN A 143 -10.19 -26.38 14.91
N PHE A 144 -11.05 -25.56 15.51
CA PHE A 144 -11.82 -25.88 16.70
C PHE A 144 -13.29 -25.55 16.49
N THR A 145 -14.19 -26.22 17.19
CA THR A 145 -15.58 -25.77 17.29
C THR A 145 -15.65 -24.46 18.08
N HIS A 146 -16.79 -23.78 18.00
CA HIS A 146 -17.10 -22.64 18.89
C HIS A 146 -17.05 -22.96 20.38
N SER A 147 -17.08 -24.24 20.77
CA SER A 147 -16.94 -24.68 22.16
C SER A 147 -15.52 -25.15 22.52
N GLY A 148 -14.54 -24.94 21.62
CA GLY A 148 -13.14 -25.30 21.83
C GLY A 148 -12.78 -26.77 21.56
N GLU A 149 -13.66 -27.55 20.93
CA GLU A 149 -13.34 -28.94 20.58
C GLU A 149 -12.46 -29.01 19.33
N PHE A 150 -11.34 -29.72 19.38
CA PHE A 150 -10.48 -29.94 18.21
C PHE A 150 -11.23 -30.62 17.05
N LEU A 151 -11.10 -30.04 15.86
CA LEU A 151 -11.69 -30.54 14.61
C LEU A 151 -10.62 -31.13 13.68
N ALA A 152 -9.63 -30.31 13.31
CA ALA A 152 -8.63 -30.67 12.31
C ALA A 152 -7.35 -29.86 12.49
N GLU A 153 -6.28 -30.31 11.83
CA GLU A 153 -5.02 -29.60 11.72
C GLU A 153 -4.76 -29.31 10.23
N LEU A 154 -4.34 -28.08 9.93
CA LEU A 154 -4.02 -27.63 8.58
C LEU A 154 -2.59 -28.06 8.21
N PRO A 155 -2.33 -28.38 6.94
CA PRO A 155 -0.99 -28.77 6.51
C PRO A 155 -0.03 -27.57 6.60
N ILE A 156 1.17 -27.79 7.13
CA ILE A 156 2.25 -26.79 7.13
C ILE A 156 3.34 -27.27 6.15
N PRO A 157 3.90 -26.38 5.29
CA PRO A 157 4.98 -26.78 4.42
C PRO A 157 6.21 -27.21 5.23
N GLU A 158 6.81 -28.33 4.84
CA GLU A 158 7.95 -28.94 5.51
C GLU A 158 9.12 -27.96 5.77
N LYS A 159 9.30 -26.95 4.90
CA LYS A 159 10.31 -25.89 5.06
C LYS A 159 10.18 -25.05 6.34
N PHE A 160 8.98 -24.98 6.95
CA PHE A 160 8.71 -24.29 8.20
C PHE A 160 9.04 -25.15 9.43
N ILE A 161 9.10 -26.49 9.28
CA ILE A 161 9.34 -27.40 10.41
C ILE A 161 10.82 -27.35 10.84
N PRO A 162 11.13 -27.08 12.12
CA PRO A 162 12.51 -27.01 12.61
C PRO A 162 13.30 -28.29 12.37
N ALA A 163 14.50 -28.15 11.81
CA ALA A 163 15.43 -29.27 11.62
C ALA A 163 16.82 -28.94 12.17
N PHE A 164 17.44 -29.94 12.81
CA PHE A 164 18.72 -29.78 13.50
C PHE A 164 19.77 -30.76 12.99
N GLU A 165 20.96 -30.26 12.69
CA GLU A 165 22.15 -31.06 12.35
C GLU A 165 23.29 -30.75 13.33
N GLY A 166 23.77 -31.78 14.03
CA GLY A 166 24.87 -31.61 15.00
C GLY A 166 24.55 -30.67 16.16
N GLY A 167 23.25 -30.44 16.46
CA GLY A 167 22.78 -29.53 17.51
C GLY A 167 22.61 -28.07 17.07
N ALA A 168 22.93 -27.73 15.82
CA ALA A 168 22.60 -26.44 15.23
C ALA A 168 21.31 -26.57 14.41
N GLN A 169 20.41 -25.60 14.53
CA GLN A 169 19.25 -25.52 13.66
C GLN A 169 19.72 -25.13 12.25
N VAL A 170 19.25 -25.86 11.24
CA VAL A 170 19.63 -25.66 9.83
C VAL A 170 18.46 -25.26 8.94
N ARG A 171 17.22 -25.38 9.44
CA ARG A 171 15.99 -25.08 8.69
C ARG A 171 14.82 -24.85 9.64
N GLY A 172 13.79 -24.16 9.17
CA GLY A 172 12.49 -24.00 9.82
C GLY A 172 12.33 -22.68 10.56
N VAL A 173 11.18 -22.52 11.21
CA VAL A 173 10.86 -21.41 12.11
C VAL A 173 11.85 -21.38 13.27
N ARG A 174 12.16 -20.19 13.75
CA ARG A 174 13.00 -20.01 14.93
C ARG A 174 12.12 -20.06 16.18
N GLU A 175 12.73 -20.36 17.32
CA GLU A 175 12.03 -20.31 18.60
C GLU A 175 11.56 -18.88 18.87
N ASN A 176 10.26 -18.71 19.18
CA ASN A 176 9.63 -17.43 19.53
C ASN A 176 9.65 -16.39 18.39
N LEU A 177 9.55 -16.86 17.14
CA LEU A 177 9.58 -16.07 15.90
C LEU A 177 8.84 -16.83 14.77
N SER A 178 7.80 -17.59 15.13
CA SER A 178 7.13 -18.60 14.29
C SER A 178 5.85 -18.02 13.65
N PHE A 179 4.81 -18.82 13.41
CA PHE A 179 3.53 -18.32 12.89
C PHE A 179 2.78 -17.49 13.93
N GLU A 180 2.83 -16.18 13.77
CA GLU A 180 2.17 -15.22 14.67
C GLU A 180 0.99 -14.52 14.01
N ALA A 181 1.10 -14.16 12.73
CA ALA A 181 0.05 -13.42 12.04
C ALA A 181 -0.82 -14.34 11.18
N ALA A 182 -2.15 -14.18 11.24
CA ALA A 182 -3.06 -14.80 10.28
C ALA A 182 -4.30 -13.93 10.01
N THR A 183 -4.91 -14.11 8.84
CA THR A 183 -6.23 -13.51 8.53
C THR A 183 -6.98 -14.36 7.51
N VAL A 184 -8.31 -14.24 7.49
CA VAL A 184 -9.18 -14.89 6.51
C VAL A 184 -9.95 -13.84 5.70
N THR A 185 -10.28 -14.15 4.45
CA THR A 185 -11.21 -13.35 3.66
C THR A 185 -12.62 -13.39 4.27
N PRO A 186 -13.46 -12.34 4.12
CA PRO A 186 -14.78 -12.30 4.75
C PRO A 186 -15.73 -13.42 4.33
N ASP A 187 -15.51 -14.01 3.15
CA ASP A 187 -16.26 -15.16 2.66
C ASP A 187 -15.74 -16.51 3.17
N GLY A 188 -14.69 -16.50 4.00
CA GLY A 188 -14.07 -17.70 4.57
C GLY A 188 -13.31 -18.55 3.56
N SER A 189 -13.11 -18.07 2.33
CA SER A 189 -12.58 -18.88 1.23
C SER A 189 -11.06 -18.98 1.20
N THR A 190 -10.35 -17.95 1.70
CA THR A 190 -8.90 -17.85 1.63
C THR A 190 -8.32 -17.47 2.98
N LEU A 191 -7.33 -18.22 3.44
CA LEU A 191 -6.57 -17.96 4.67
C LEU A 191 -5.14 -17.55 4.32
N TYR A 192 -4.65 -16.50 4.96
CA TYR A 192 -3.25 -16.08 4.94
C TYR A 192 -2.63 -16.30 6.32
N VAL A 193 -1.41 -16.84 6.36
CA VAL A 193 -0.63 -17.03 7.60
C VAL A 193 0.81 -16.60 7.34
N ALA A 194 1.41 -15.83 8.24
CA ALA A 194 2.81 -15.42 8.14
C ALA A 194 3.62 -15.80 9.37
N ASN A 195 4.90 -16.07 9.13
CA ASN A 195 5.89 -16.18 10.21
C ASN A 195 6.38 -14.79 10.64
N GLU A 196 6.75 -14.62 11.91
CA GLU A 196 7.11 -13.31 12.47
C GLU A 196 8.44 -12.79 11.92
N GLN A 197 9.46 -13.64 11.87
CA GLN A 197 10.76 -13.35 11.26
C GLN A 197 11.24 -14.49 10.37
N ALA A 198 12.30 -14.28 9.60
CA ALA A 198 12.78 -15.26 8.63
C ALA A 198 12.85 -16.71 9.14
N LEU A 199 12.73 -17.66 8.22
CA LEU A 199 13.16 -19.04 8.49
C LEU A 199 14.69 -19.10 8.54
N VAL A 200 15.25 -20.13 9.17
CA VAL A 200 16.71 -20.28 9.30
C VAL A 200 17.42 -20.21 7.95
N GLN A 201 16.84 -20.82 6.92
CA GLN A 201 17.36 -20.87 5.57
C GLN A 201 17.04 -19.64 4.70
N ASP A 202 16.15 -18.75 5.16
CA ASP A 202 15.69 -17.59 4.38
C ASP A 202 16.47 -16.31 4.68
N GLY A 203 17.33 -16.32 5.69
CA GLY A 203 18.22 -15.20 6.01
C GLY A 203 18.31 -14.92 7.52
N PRO A 204 18.92 -13.78 7.89
CA PRO A 204 19.03 -13.35 9.28
C PRO A 204 17.70 -12.83 9.83
N VAL A 205 17.61 -12.80 11.17
CA VAL A 205 16.63 -11.98 11.91
C VAL A 205 16.90 -10.50 11.68
N SER A 206 15.93 -9.65 12.01
CA SER A 206 16.03 -8.21 11.81
C SER A 206 17.17 -7.60 12.65
N THR A 207 17.70 -6.48 12.17
CA THR A 207 18.80 -5.75 12.78
C THR A 207 18.56 -4.25 12.62
N ALA A 208 19.39 -3.43 13.27
CA ALA A 208 19.35 -1.98 13.08
C ALA A 208 19.77 -1.51 11.67
N ASP A 209 20.29 -2.42 10.83
CA ASP A 209 20.80 -2.11 9.50
C ASP A 209 19.95 -2.73 8.37
N ALA A 210 19.12 -3.73 8.69
CA ALA A 210 18.30 -4.46 7.73
C ALA A 210 17.11 -5.12 8.43
N GLY A 211 15.95 -5.15 7.79
CA GLY A 211 14.81 -5.96 8.20
C GLY A 211 15.01 -7.45 7.96
N THR A 212 13.95 -8.23 8.16
CA THR A 212 13.95 -9.69 7.96
C THR A 212 12.92 -10.12 6.92
N THR A 213 13.18 -11.27 6.28
CA THR A 213 12.35 -11.83 5.21
C THR A 213 11.26 -12.72 5.78
N VAL A 214 10.00 -12.32 5.66
CA VAL A 214 8.82 -13.06 6.11
C VAL A 214 8.14 -13.74 4.91
N ARG A 215 7.56 -14.93 5.13
CA ARG A 215 6.72 -15.62 4.14
C ARG A 215 5.26 -15.48 4.54
N ILE A 216 4.41 -15.07 3.60
CA ILE A 216 2.95 -15.09 3.74
C ILE A 216 2.44 -16.30 2.95
N VAL A 217 1.91 -17.31 3.63
CA VAL A 217 1.37 -18.54 3.04
C VAL A 217 -0.11 -18.35 2.74
N GLU A 218 -0.54 -18.69 1.53
CA GLU A 218 -1.93 -18.61 1.08
C GLU A 218 -2.56 -20.02 1.03
N TYR A 219 -3.69 -20.18 1.70
CA TYR A 219 -4.49 -21.40 1.75
C TYR A 219 -5.86 -21.18 1.08
N ASP A 220 -6.26 -22.11 0.22
CA ASP A 220 -7.62 -22.26 -0.28
C ASP A 220 -8.42 -23.13 0.71
N LEU A 221 -9.51 -22.57 1.23
CA LEU A 221 -10.43 -23.20 2.19
C LEU A 221 -11.75 -23.65 1.55
N THR A 222 -11.93 -23.52 0.23
CA THR A 222 -13.20 -23.81 -0.46
C THR A 222 -13.51 -25.30 -0.63
N GLY A 223 -12.51 -26.17 -0.46
CA GLY A 223 -12.62 -27.62 -0.60
C GLY A 223 -12.94 -28.35 0.71
N ASP A 224 -13.01 -29.69 0.65
CA ASP A 224 -13.22 -30.54 1.83
C ASP A 224 -12.05 -30.50 2.84
N ALA A 225 -10.88 -30.02 2.39
CA ALA A 225 -9.68 -29.86 3.21
C ALA A 225 -8.89 -28.64 2.72
N PRO A 226 -8.27 -27.85 3.63
CA PRO A 226 -7.41 -26.73 3.27
C PRO A 226 -6.22 -27.15 2.41
N VAL A 227 -5.89 -26.35 1.38
CA VAL A 227 -4.77 -26.59 0.48
C VAL A 227 -3.91 -25.34 0.35
N ILE A 228 -2.59 -25.47 0.45
CA ILE A 228 -1.64 -24.37 0.21
C ILE A 228 -1.55 -24.11 -1.30
N VAL A 229 -1.80 -22.87 -1.73
CA VAL A 229 -1.89 -22.48 -3.15
C VAL A 229 -0.87 -21.41 -3.55
N GLY A 230 -0.20 -20.77 -2.61
CA GLY A 230 0.82 -19.76 -2.90
C GLY A 230 1.62 -19.34 -1.67
N GLU A 231 2.74 -18.67 -1.92
CA GLU A 231 3.47 -17.93 -0.90
C GLU A 231 3.89 -16.55 -1.45
N TYR A 232 3.95 -15.55 -0.59
CA TYR A 232 4.48 -14.22 -0.90
C TYR A 232 5.66 -13.90 0.00
N VAL A 233 6.57 -13.05 -0.47
CA VAL A 233 7.72 -12.60 0.32
C VAL A 233 7.45 -11.19 0.82
N TYR A 234 7.48 -10.99 2.14
CA TYR A 234 7.41 -9.71 2.82
C TYR A 234 8.77 -9.40 3.46
N VAL A 235 9.14 -8.12 3.56
CA VAL A 235 10.38 -7.71 4.23
C VAL A 235 10.04 -6.63 5.25
N THR A 236 10.40 -6.86 6.50
CA THR A 236 10.13 -5.90 7.59
C THR A 236 11.00 -4.65 7.46
N GLU A 237 10.66 -3.59 8.18
CA GLU A 237 11.63 -2.52 8.44
C GLU A 237 12.80 -3.02 9.31
N PRO A 238 13.98 -2.37 9.25
CA PRO A 238 15.01 -2.51 10.27
C PRO A 238 14.51 -2.05 11.65
N LEU A 239 15.32 -2.28 12.69
CA LEU A 239 15.06 -1.65 13.99
C LEU A 239 15.06 -0.13 13.84
N PHE A 240 14.03 0.53 14.39
CA PHE A 240 13.87 1.99 14.39
C PHE A 240 15.04 2.73 15.05
N VAL A 241 15.80 2.05 15.90
CA VAL A 241 16.99 2.57 16.55
C VAL A 241 18.00 1.47 16.81
N ARG A 242 19.30 1.80 16.74
CA ARG A 242 20.36 0.85 17.08
C ARG A 242 20.38 0.58 18.59
N PRO A 243 20.29 -0.68 19.04
CA PRO A 243 20.43 -1.01 20.45
C PRO A 243 21.78 -0.56 21.03
N ALA A 244 21.78 -0.12 22.29
CA ALA A 244 23.01 0.17 23.02
C ALA A 244 23.87 -1.09 23.19
N GLU A 245 25.18 -0.92 23.44
CA GLU A 245 26.07 -2.07 23.66
C GLU A 245 25.56 -2.96 24.79
N GLY A 246 25.23 -4.22 24.46
CA GLY A 246 24.68 -5.21 25.39
C GLY A 246 23.14 -5.22 25.54
N ALA A 247 22.42 -4.33 24.86
CA ALA A 247 20.97 -4.39 24.73
C ALA A 247 20.55 -5.25 23.52
N SER A 248 19.40 -5.92 23.63
CA SER A 248 18.76 -6.63 22.52
C SER A 248 17.80 -5.72 21.77
N GLY A 249 17.44 -6.13 20.55
CA GLY A 249 16.29 -5.61 19.85
C GLY A 249 15.93 -6.47 18.65
N ASP A 250 14.65 -6.46 18.31
CA ASP A 250 14.01 -7.24 17.25
C ASP A 250 12.90 -6.41 16.58
N ASN A 251 12.51 -6.84 15.39
CA ASN A 251 11.36 -6.38 14.64
C ASN A 251 10.82 -7.56 13.82
N GLY A 252 9.52 -7.81 13.96
CA GLY A 252 8.82 -8.94 13.37
C GLY A 252 7.37 -8.61 13.07
N VAL A 253 6.63 -9.57 12.52
CA VAL A 253 5.21 -9.45 12.17
C VAL A 253 4.34 -10.24 13.14
N PRO A 254 3.83 -9.63 14.22
CA PRO A 254 2.95 -10.33 15.16
C PRO A 254 1.49 -10.42 14.69
N GLY A 255 1.05 -9.55 13.77
CA GLY A 255 -0.37 -9.49 13.38
C GLY A 255 -0.62 -9.07 11.94
N MET A 256 -1.74 -9.50 11.37
CA MET A 256 -2.24 -9.04 10.07
C MET A 256 -3.77 -9.00 10.02
N ALA A 257 -4.32 -8.15 9.17
CA ALA A 257 -5.76 -8.08 8.93
C ALA A 257 -6.10 -7.95 7.44
N TYR A 258 -7.11 -8.69 6.96
CA TYR A 258 -7.58 -8.58 5.58
C TYR A 258 -8.49 -7.37 5.38
N VAL A 259 -8.15 -6.51 4.43
CA VAL A 259 -8.87 -5.24 4.13
C VAL A 259 -9.33 -5.11 2.69
N GLY A 260 -9.09 -6.11 1.83
CA GLY A 260 -9.47 -6.07 0.40
C GLY A 260 -10.97 -5.89 0.12
N HIS A 261 -11.82 -6.12 1.12
CA HIS A 261 -13.26 -5.87 1.05
C HIS A 261 -13.67 -4.44 1.45
N ILE A 262 -12.75 -3.68 2.07
CA ILE A 262 -12.92 -2.30 2.51
C ILE A 262 -12.34 -1.36 1.46
N THR A 263 -11.13 -1.64 1.00
CA THR A 263 -10.42 -0.85 -0.02
C THR A 263 -9.84 -1.77 -1.09
N PRO A 264 -9.84 -1.36 -2.37
CA PRO A 264 -9.15 -2.13 -3.41
C PRO A 264 -7.63 -1.87 -3.43
N GLU A 265 -7.14 -0.86 -2.70
CA GLU A 265 -5.72 -0.47 -2.65
C GLU A 265 -4.85 -1.53 -1.97
N PHE A 266 -5.37 -2.18 -0.94
CA PHE A 266 -4.66 -3.18 -0.16
C PHE A 266 -5.50 -4.43 0.03
N ASP A 267 -4.83 -5.58 0.07
CA ASP A 267 -5.45 -6.83 0.48
C ASP A 267 -5.26 -7.03 1.99
N LEU A 268 -4.12 -6.58 2.55
CA LEU A 268 -3.75 -6.74 3.95
C LEU A 268 -3.33 -5.42 4.60
N ILE A 269 -3.58 -5.28 5.90
CA ILE A 269 -2.78 -4.46 6.81
C ILE A 269 -1.84 -5.41 7.56
N MET A 270 -0.54 -5.19 7.43
CA MET A 270 0.51 -5.90 8.19
C MET A 270 0.92 -5.05 9.39
N MET A 271 0.97 -5.66 10.57
CA MET A 271 1.53 -5.04 11.77
C MET A 271 2.96 -5.55 11.96
N GLU A 272 3.90 -4.62 12.01
CA GLU A 272 5.26 -4.89 12.48
C GLU A 272 5.40 -4.38 13.91
N ARG A 273 6.07 -5.15 14.78
CA ARG A 273 6.38 -4.76 16.15
C ARG A 273 7.88 -4.90 16.38
N ALA A 274 8.50 -3.77 16.68
CA ALA A 274 9.90 -3.71 17.07
C ALA A 274 10.05 -3.37 18.55
N TYR A 275 10.95 -4.06 19.25
CA TYR A 275 11.36 -3.70 20.60
C TYR A 275 12.87 -3.43 20.66
N VAL A 276 13.26 -2.37 21.36
CA VAL A 276 14.68 -2.11 21.67
C VAL A 276 14.87 -1.93 23.17
N GLY A 277 15.74 -2.76 23.75
CA GLY A 277 16.03 -2.78 25.17
C GLY A 277 16.48 -1.41 25.70
N GLY A 278 15.69 -0.87 26.63
CA GLY A 278 15.93 0.43 27.26
C GLY A 278 15.40 1.64 26.47
N ILE A 279 14.75 1.40 25.33
CA ILE A 279 14.04 2.44 24.55
C ILE A 279 12.53 2.16 24.56
N GLY A 280 12.10 0.95 24.19
CA GLY A 280 10.69 0.58 24.18
C GLY A 280 10.23 0.00 22.84
N ASN A 281 8.93 0.04 22.62
CA ASN A 281 8.26 -0.50 21.43
C ASN A 281 8.09 0.54 20.31
N HIS A 282 8.04 0.01 19.09
CA HIS A 282 7.68 0.74 17.88
C HIS A 282 6.82 -0.18 17.00
N ILE A 283 5.58 0.22 16.76
CA ILE A 283 4.60 -0.51 15.96
C ILE A 283 4.45 0.21 14.62
N GLY A 284 4.62 -0.51 13.52
CA GLY A 284 4.35 -0.02 12.17
C GLY A 284 3.16 -0.76 11.56
N LEU A 285 2.16 -0.02 11.09
CA LEU A 285 1.08 -0.57 10.27
C LEU A 285 1.35 -0.26 8.80
N PHE A 286 1.25 -1.29 7.95
CA PHE A 286 1.56 -1.19 6.52
C PHE A 286 0.45 -1.79 5.67
N GLY A 287 -0.04 -1.04 4.68
CA GLY A 287 -0.93 -1.55 3.65
C GLY A 287 -0.15 -2.38 2.63
N VAL A 288 -0.65 -3.57 2.28
CA VAL A 288 0.01 -4.51 1.36
C VAL A 288 -0.97 -5.00 0.31
N LYS A 289 -0.53 -5.00 -0.95
CA LYS A 289 -1.26 -5.60 -2.09
C LYS A 289 -0.60 -6.91 -2.52
N LEU A 290 -1.36 -7.99 -2.59
CA LEU A 290 -0.94 -9.34 -2.97
C LEU A 290 -1.29 -9.68 -4.42
N ASP A 291 -0.97 -8.79 -5.37
CA ASP A 291 -1.35 -8.95 -6.77
C ASP A 291 -0.73 -10.20 -7.43
N PRO A 292 -1.53 -11.22 -7.80
CA PRO A 292 -1.03 -12.46 -8.40
C PRO A 292 -0.47 -12.28 -9.81
N TYR A 293 -0.72 -11.14 -10.47
CA TYR A 293 -0.11 -10.80 -11.77
C TYR A 293 1.29 -10.18 -11.63
N VAL A 294 1.60 -9.67 -10.42
CA VAL A 294 2.91 -9.09 -10.09
C VAL A 294 3.80 -10.12 -9.41
N TYR A 295 3.25 -10.87 -8.44
CA TYR A 295 4.01 -11.83 -7.64
C TYR A 295 3.73 -13.26 -8.09
N ASP A 296 4.80 -13.98 -8.46
CA ASP A 296 4.73 -15.40 -8.84
C ASP A 296 4.65 -16.29 -7.59
N ARG A 297 3.46 -16.33 -6.98
CA ARG A 297 3.22 -16.98 -5.68
C ARG A 297 3.52 -18.49 -5.67
N GLU A 298 3.30 -19.16 -6.81
CA GLU A 298 3.59 -20.60 -6.95
C GLU A 298 5.10 -20.86 -6.98
N LYS A 299 5.88 -19.98 -7.61
CA LYS A 299 7.34 -20.05 -7.60
C LYS A 299 7.91 -19.83 -6.20
N ILE A 300 7.38 -18.88 -5.44
CA ILE A 300 7.82 -18.66 -4.05
C ILE A 300 7.49 -19.89 -3.20
N LEU A 301 6.28 -20.44 -3.34
CA LEU A 301 5.88 -21.69 -2.69
C LEU A 301 6.82 -22.86 -3.02
N ALA A 302 7.30 -22.96 -4.26
CA ALA A 302 8.27 -23.99 -4.67
C ALA A 302 9.72 -23.73 -4.20
N THR A 303 10.00 -22.57 -3.61
CA THR A 303 11.36 -22.16 -3.20
C THR A 303 11.63 -22.53 -1.74
N GLU A 304 12.57 -23.44 -1.50
CA GLU A 304 12.92 -23.97 -0.17
C GLU A 304 13.70 -22.97 0.70
N ALA A 305 14.57 -22.18 0.09
CA ALA A 305 15.40 -21.16 0.75
C ALA A 305 15.43 -19.90 -0.11
N LEU A 306 15.07 -18.75 0.47
CA LEU A 306 15.05 -17.45 -0.22
C LEU A 306 16.42 -16.78 -0.25
N ALA A 307 17.29 -17.07 0.72
CA ALA A 307 18.64 -16.52 0.77
C ALA A 307 19.58 -17.25 -0.20
N GLU A 308 20.44 -16.50 -0.89
CA GLU A 308 21.50 -17.03 -1.75
C GLU A 308 22.88 -16.67 -1.18
N ASP A 309 23.74 -17.66 -0.94
CA ASP A 309 25.12 -17.49 -0.44
C ASP A 309 25.24 -16.63 0.84
N GLY A 310 24.22 -16.65 1.70
CA GLY A 310 24.16 -15.88 2.94
C GLY A 310 23.77 -14.41 2.75
N MET A 311 23.36 -14.02 1.54
CA MET A 311 22.77 -12.72 1.25
C MET A 311 21.24 -12.78 1.40
N PRO A 312 20.59 -11.68 1.83
CA PRO A 312 19.14 -11.58 1.86
C PRO A 312 18.49 -11.86 0.50
N TYR A 313 17.20 -12.18 0.51
CA TYR A 313 16.41 -12.35 -0.71
C TYR A 313 16.53 -11.13 -1.63
N ALA A 314 16.87 -11.36 -2.90
CA ALA A 314 17.06 -10.31 -3.90
C ALA A 314 15.96 -10.31 -4.98
N GLY A 315 14.92 -11.15 -4.83
CA GLY A 315 13.78 -11.15 -5.71
C GLY A 315 12.74 -10.09 -5.34
N LEU A 316 11.57 -10.18 -5.96
CA LEU A 316 10.48 -9.22 -5.72
C LEU A 316 9.76 -9.58 -4.41
N SER A 317 9.83 -8.69 -3.43
CA SER A 317 8.97 -8.72 -2.25
C SER A 317 7.68 -7.93 -2.49
N VAL A 318 6.65 -8.21 -1.72
CA VAL A 318 5.41 -7.44 -1.76
C VAL A 318 5.70 -5.99 -1.41
N HIS A 319 5.15 -5.08 -2.21
CA HIS A 319 5.18 -3.66 -1.94
C HIS A 319 4.31 -3.35 -0.73
N LYS A 320 4.85 -2.56 0.20
CA LYS A 320 4.16 -2.13 1.42
C LYS A 320 4.13 -0.61 1.50
N VAL A 321 3.02 -0.06 1.98
CA VAL A 321 2.80 1.37 2.13
C VAL A 321 2.64 1.67 3.62
N PRO A 322 3.47 2.53 4.23
CA PRO A 322 3.31 2.88 5.64
C PRO A 322 2.00 3.63 5.88
N LEU A 323 1.19 3.16 6.83
CA LEU A 323 -0.09 3.75 7.20
C LEU A 323 0.00 4.52 8.52
N LEU A 324 0.66 3.92 9.50
CA LEU A 324 0.72 4.45 10.86
C LEU A 324 1.95 3.94 11.62
N ARG A 325 2.54 4.80 12.45
CA ARG A 325 3.58 4.44 13.42
C ARG A 325 3.17 4.83 14.83
N LEU A 326 3.23 3.87 15.75
CA LEU A 326 3.01 4.07 17.18
C LEU A 326 4.33 3.77 17.90
N SER A 327 4.79 4.62 18.80
CA SER A 327 6.08 4.38 19.45
C SER A 327 6.14 4.98 20.84
N ASP A 328 6.86 4.28 21.73
CA ASP A 328 7.21 4.78 23.07
C ASP A 328 8.15 5.99 22.99
N ASP A 329 8.81 6.23 21.84
CA ASP A 329 9.51 7.47 21.55
C ASP A 329 8.53 8.51 20.96
N PRO A 330 8.19 9.58 21.70
CA PRO A 330 7.24 10.59 21.24
C PRO A 330 7.69 11.34 19.99
N ALA A 331 8.98 11.27 19.62
CA ALA A 331 9.49 11.86 18.38
C ALA A 331 9.24 10.99 17.14
N GLN A 332 8.82 9.73 17.33
CA GLN A 332 8.69 8.72 16.27
C GLN A 332 7.27 8.17 16.12
N THR A 333 6.29 8.76 16.81
CA THR A 333 4.89 8.36 16.71
C THR A 333 4.04 9.37 15.93
N ASN A 334 3.05 8.87 15.19
CA ASN A 334 2.05 9.67 14.50
C ASN A 334 0.92 10.15 15.42
N VAL A 335 0.73 9.49 16.56
CA VAL A 335 -0.42 9.68 17.45
C VAL A 335 0.08 9.75 18.89
N ASP A 336 -0.51 10.60 19.72
CA ASP A 336 -0.19 10.66 21.16
C ASP A 336 -0.77 9.43 21.89
N PHE A 337 -0.08 8.30 21.74
CA PHE A 337 -0.46 7.00 22.28
C PHE A 337 0.78 6.14 22.56
N ASP A 338 0.77 5.46 23.69
CA ASP A 338 1.84 4.60 24.19
C ASP A 338 1.45 3.12 23.96
N PRO A 339 2.00 2.49 22.90
CA PRO A 339 1.47 1.24 22.35
C PRO A 339 1.69 0.01 23.23
N ASP A 340 2.71 -0.03 24.11
CA ASP A 340 3.10 -1.28 24.78
C ASP A 340 3.36 -2.43 23.75
N ASN A 341 3.29 -3.69 24.16
CA ASN A 341 3.55 -4.87 23.32
C ASN A 341 2.35 -5.25 22.44
N MET A 342 2.05 -4.44 21.41
CA MET A 342 0.94 -4.73 20.48
C MET A 342 1.21 -5.98 19.65
N GLU A 343 0.30 -6.97 19.75
CA GLU A 343 0.42 -8.26 19.07
C GLU A 343 -0.86 -8.63 18.30
N ALA A 344 -2.02 -8.28 18.85
CA ALA A 344 -3.30 -8.57 18.22
C ALA A 344 -3.82 -7.42 17.34
N ILE A 345 -4.44 -7.77 16.20
CA ILE A 345 -5.06 -6.84 15.25
C ILE A 345 -6.37 -7.41 14.68
N ALA A 346 -7.43 -6.60 14.61
CA ALA A 346 -8.71 -7.03 14.06
C ALA A 346 -9.49 -5.93 13.33
N ILE A 347 -10.20 -6.28 12.26
CA ILE A 347 -11.25 -5.42 11.69
C ILE A 347 -12.49 -5.54 12.56
N GLY A 348 -12.97 -4.41 13.09
CA GLY A 348 -14.17 -4.31 13.90
C GLY A 348 -15.42 -3.89 13.13
N PRO A 349 -16.49 -3.45 13.81
CA PRO A 349 -17.74 -3.04 13.17
C PRO A 349 -17.59 -1.80 12.30
N GLN A 350 -18.62 -1.55 11.49
CA GLN A 350 -18.80 -0.26 10.85
C GLN A 350 -19.31 0.78 11.86
N LEU A 351 -18.72 1.96 11.81
CA LEU A 351 -19.09 3.16 12.54
C LEU A 351 -20.37 3.79 11.97
N GLU A 352 -20.94 4.78 12.67
CA GLU A 352 -22.17 5.46 12.26
C GLU A 352 -22.05 6.17 10.90
N ASN A 353 -20.85 6.54 10.48
CA ASN A 353 -20.56 7.14 9.18
C ASN A 353 -20.34 6.12 8.06
N GLY A 354 -20.32 4.81 8.37
CA GLY A 354 -20.13 3.73 7.41
C GLY A 354 -18.69 3.21 7.28
N ASN A 355 -17.71 3.90 7.87
CA ASN A 355 -16.31 3.49 7.87
C ASN A 355 -16.09 2.30 8.81
N SER A 356 -15.12 1.43 8.51
CA SER A 356 -14.77 0.29 9.36
C SER A 356 -13.80 0.70 10.46
N THR A 357 -13.87 0.05 11.62
CA THR A 357 -12.83 0.19 12.66
C THR A 357 -11.69 -0.81 12.47
N LEU A 358 -10.46 -0.41 12.83
CA LEU A 358 -9.33 -1.28 13.11
C LEU A 358 -9.04 -1.26 14.62
N LEU A 359 -8.91 -2.44 15.24
CA LEU A 359 -8.56 -2.59 16.65
C LEU A 359 -7.19 -3.23 16.79
N LEU A 360 -6.40 -2.72 17.74
CA LEU A 360 -5.18 -3.35 18.22
C LEU A 360 -5.34 -3.71 19.70
N ALA A 361 -4.68 -4.78 20.15
CA ALA A 361 -4.54 -5.09 21.57
C ALA A 361 -3.12 -5.51 21.91
N SER A 362 -2.68 -5.13 23.11
CA SER A 362 -1.37 -5.49 23.62
C SER A 362 -1.41 -6.73 24.48
N ASP A 363 -0.35 -7.52 24.33
CA ASP A 363 0.04 -8.51 25.29
C ASP A 363 0.72 -7.82 26.50
N ASN A 364 0.37 -8.26 27.70
CA ASN A 364 0.93 -7.74 28.95
C ASN A 364 2.06 -8.61 29.55
N ASN A 365 2.38 -9.77 28.97
CA ASN A 365 3.31 -10.80 29.46
C ASN A 365 3.12 -11.13 30.97
N PHE A 366 1.92 -10.89 31.52
CA PHE A 366 1.65 -10.76 32.95
C PHE A 366 2.74 -10.03 33.78
N ASN A 367 3.34 -8.98 33.21
CA ASN A 367 4.40 -8.18 33.83
C ASN A 367 3.88 -6.83 34.33
N PRO A 368 3.30 -6.76 35.54
CA PRO A 368 2.56 -5.58 36.01
C PRO A 368 3.43 -4.34 36.25
N LYS A 369 4.75 -4.47 36.14
CA LYS A 369 5.70 -3.39 36.39
C LYS A 369 5.98 -2.56 35.14
N TYR A 370 5.93 -3.16 33.96
CA TYR A 370 6.39 -2.54 32.72
C TYR A 370 5.43 -2.68 31.55
N GLN A 371 4.51 -3.66 31.57
CA GLN A 371 3.58 -3.91 30.49
C GLN A 371 2.13 -3.87 31.01
N ARG A 372 1.18 -3.51 30.14
CA ARG A 372 -0.26 -3.47 30.41
C ARG A 372 -1.03 -4.15 29.29
N ASN A 373 -2.25 -4.57 29.59
CA ASN A 373 -3.25 -4.73 28.53
C ASN A 373 -3.71 -3.32 28.13
N VAL A 374 -3.73 -3.03 26.84
CA VAL A 374 -4.31 -1.82 26.28
C VAL A 374 -4.91 -2.15 24.91
N PHE A 375 -6.07 -1.58 24.65
CA PHE A 375 -6.72 -1.63 23.34
C PHE A 375 -6.60 -0.26 22.67
N ALA A 376 -6.35 -0.24 21.38
CA ALA A 376 -6.37 0.97 20.56
C ALA A 376 -7.39 0.80 19.43
N ALA A 377 -8.13 1.85 19.13
CA ALA A 377 -9.11 1.86 18.05
C ALA A 377 -8.79 2.95 17.04
N PHE A 378 -8.93 2.59 15.78
CA PHE A 378 -8.77 3.48 14.64
C PHE A 378 -9.99 3.37 13.72
N GLU A 379 -10.38 4.49 13.14
CA GLU A 379 -11.25 4.52 11.98
C GLU A 379 -10.39 4.33 10.72
N ILE A 380 -10.82 3.42 9.85
CA ILE A 380 -10.29 3.29 8.50
C ILE A 380 -11.02 4.30 7.63
N ASP A 381 -10.41 5.46 7.42
CA ASP A 381 -10.97 6.53 6.61
C ASP A 381 -10.45 6.46 5.17
N LEU A 382 -11.39 6.50 4.22
CA LEU A 382 -11.12 6.51 2.79
C LEU A 382 -11.50 7.86 2.13
N ASP A 383 -12.14 8.78 2.87
CA ASP A 383 -12.93 9.91 2.34
C ASP A 383 -12.19 11.25 2.18
N ASP A 384 -10.88 11.34 2.44
CA ASP A 384 -10.16 12.60 2.28
C ASP A 384 -9.65 12.86 0.85
N ALA A 385 -9.76 11.86 -0.06
CA ALA A 385 -9.42 12.01 -1.47
C ALA A 385 -10.16 13.20 -2.12
N LYS A 386 -9.44 13.97 -2.94
CA LYS A 386 -9.97 15.14 -3.65
C LYS A 386 -10.10 14.89 -5.15
N LEU A 387 -9.12 14.18 -5.70
CA LEU A 387 -9.07 13.74 -7.10
C LEU A 387 -8.71 12.26 -7.13
N SER A 388 -9.24 11.52 -8.08
CA SER A 388 -9.00 10.09 -8.27
C SER A 388 -8.66 9.82 -9.73
N ALA A 389 -7.77 8.87 -9.98
CA ALA A 389 -7.38 8.43 -11.30
C ALA A 389 -7.51 6.90 -11.45
N ILE A 390 -8.00 6.44 -12.59
CA ILE A 390 -7.85 5.04 -13.03
C ILE A 390 -6.74 4.97 -14.06
N VAL A 391 -5.77 4.09 -13.84
CA VAL A 391 -4.70 3.79 -14.79
C VAL A 391 -5.26 2.94 -15.92
N LEU A 392 -5.64 3.57 -17.03
CA LEU A 392 -6.16 2.83 -18.20
C LEU A 392 -5.03 2.16 -18.98
N GLY A 393 -3.84 2.75 -18.95
CA GLY A 393 -2.59 2.10 -19.31
C GLY A 393 -1.39 2.91 -18.84
N SER A 394 -0.33 2.22 -18.44
CA SER A 394 0.89 2.82 -17.89
C SER A 394 2.15 2.56 -18.73
N GLY A 395 2.07 1.71 -19.76
CA GLY A 395 3.21 1.38 -20.60
C GLY A 395 3.52 2.44 -21.65
N GLY A 396 4.80 2.54 -22.02
CA GLY A 396 5.28 3.38 -23.13
C GLY A 396 5.38 2.65 -24.48
N GLY A 397 4.66 1.53 -24.62
CA GLY A 397 4.73 0.65 -25.80
C GLY A 397 6.01 -0.22 -25.89
N PRO A 398 5.99 -1.30 -26.70
CA PRO A 398 5.07 -1.50 -27.82
C PRO A 398 3.88 -2.43 -27.51
N ARG A 399 3.57 -2.74 -26.24
CA ARG A 399 2.33 -3.47 -25.92
C ARG A 399 1.12 -2.56 -26.16
N GLU A 400 0.35 -2.86 -27.19
CA GLU A 400 -0.71 -1.99 -27.72
C GLU A 400 -1.96 -1.92 -26.83
N ASP A 401 -2.08 -2.84 -25.88
CA ASP A 401 -3.18 -2.97 -24.93
C ASP A 401 -2.94 -2.32 -23.57
N ASN A 402 -1.72 -1.80 -23.32
CA ASN A 402 -1.33 -1.10 -22.08
C ASN A 402 -0.48 0.14 -22.41
N LEU A 403 -1.05 1.05 -23.18
CA LEU A 403 -0.44 2.31 -23.61
C LEU A 403 -0.91 3.47 -22.74
N SER A 404 -0.05 4.48 -22.56
CA SER A 404 -0.28 5.58 -21.62
C SER A 404 -1.63 6.26 -21.80
N SER A 405 -2.41 6.21 -20.72
CA SER A 405 -3.76 6.76 -20.64
C SER A 405 -4.27 6.65 -19.21
N TYR A 406 -4.84 7.74 -18.70
CA TYR A 406 -5.31 7.83 -17.33
C TYR A 406 -6.67 8.51 -17.29
N MET A 407 -7.61 7.99 -16.51
CA MET A 407 -8.93 8.58 -16.35
C MET A 407 -9.00 9.32 -15.02
N LEU A 408 -8.99 10.66 -15.04
CA LEU A 408 -8.99 11.53 -13.86
C LEU A 408 -10.39 12.09 -13.57
N PHE A 409 -10.80 12.16 -12.31
CA PHE A 409 -12.09 12.72 -11.86
C PHE A 409 -12.02 13.26 -10.43
N PRO A 410 -12.88 14.21 -10.02
CA PRO A 410 -13.03 14.57 -8.61
C PRO A 410 -13.54 13.37 -7.81
N SER A 411 -12.95 13.12 -6.64
CA SER A 411 -13.39 12.04 -5.75
C SER A 411 -14.84 12.28 -5.32
N GLY A 412 -15.67 11.23 -5.37
CA GLY A 412 -17.12 11.32 -5.15
C GLY A 412 -17.94 11.84 -6.34
N ALA A 413 -17.31 12.23 -7.46
CA ALA A 413 -17.99 12.62 -8.70
C ALA A 413 -17.40 11.89 -9.94
N PRO A 414 -17.36 10.55 -9.96
CA PRO A 414 -16.78 9.77 -11.07
C PRO A 414 -17.44 10.02 -12.43
N GLU A 415 -18.67 10.51 -12.45
CA GLU A 415 -19.36 10.93 -13.66
C GLU A 415 -18.74 12.14 -14.34
N GLU A 416 -17.80 12.86 -13.72
CA GLU A 416 -17.06 13.99 -14.30
C GLU A 416 -15.70 13.58 -14.92
N ALA A 417 -15.48 12.28 -15.14
CA ALA A 417 -14.21 11.77 -15.62
C ALA A 417 -13.73 12.37 -16.95
N ILE A 418 -12.42 12.61 -17.04
CA ILE A 418 -11.69 13.03 -18.24
C ILE A 418 -10.58 12.03 -18.53
N ALA A 419 -10.14 11.95 -19.79
CA ALA A 419 -8.98 11.15 -20.18
C ALA A 419 -7.76 12.05 -20.36
N LEU A 420 -6.68 11.73 -19.64
CA LEU A 420 -5.33 12.26 -19.83
C LEU A 420 -4.59 11.30 -20.75
N ASP A 421 -4.34 11.75 -21.97
CA ASP A 421 -4.05 10.90 -23.12
C ASP A 421 -5.10 9.79 -23.32
N ALA A 422 -4.90 8.99 -24.36
CA ALA A 422 -5.85 7.98 -24.81
C ALA A 422 -5.17 6.87 -25.62
N GLY A 423 -4.00 6.43 -25.17
CA GLY A 423 -3.31 5.26 -25.70
C GLY A 423 -4.14 3.99 -25.54
N THR A 424 -4.70 3.79 -24.34
CA THR A 424 -5.62 2.68 -24.02
C THR A 424 -6.86 3.22 -23.31
N LEU A 425 -8.05 2.70 -23.66
CA LEU A 425 -9.30 3.12 -23.01
C LEU A 425 -10.08 1.90 -22.51
N THR A 426 -10.85 1.24 -23.38
CA THR A 426 -11.80 0.17 -23.04
C THR A 426 -11.17 -1.04 -22.35
N VAL A 427 -9.98 -1.47 -22.77
CA VAL A 427 -9.25 -2.58 -22.12
C VAL A 427 -8.85 -2.21 -20.69
N GLY A 428 -8.30 -1.00 -20.50
CA GLY A 428 -7.97 -0.48 -19.17
C GLY A 428 -9.19 -0.34 -18.26
N ILE A 429 -10.32 0.14 -18.78
CA ILE A 429 -11.58 0.22 -18.04
C ILE A 429 -12.05 -1.18 -17.62
N ARG A 430 -11.95 -2.18 -18.50
CA ARG A 430 -12.31 -3.56 -18.17
C ARG A 430 -11.43 -4.11 -17.05
N HIS A 431 -10.12 -3.94 -17.12
CA HIS A 431 -9.21 -4.39 -16.06
C HIS A 431 -9.49 -3.69 -14.74
N ALA A 432 -9.80 -2.38 -14.76
CA ALA A 432 -10.23 -1.68 -13.56
C ALA A 432 -11.53 -2.27 -12.97
N ASP A 433 -12.49 -2.65 -13.81
CA ASP A 433 -13.74 -3.30 -13.36
C ASP A 433 -13.47 -4.70 -12.76
N GLU A 434 -12.62 -5.48 -13.41
CA GLU A 434 -12.19 -6.82 -12.94
C GLU A 434 -11.48 -6.75 -11.59
N LEU A 435 -10.72 -5.68 -11.34
CA LEU A 435 -10.06 -5.40 -10.07
C LEU A 435 -10.97 -4.72 -9.02
N GLY A 436 -12.24 -4.46 -9.34
CA GLY A 436 -13.17 -3.78 -8.43
C GLY A 436 -12.90 -2.28 -8.23
N ASN A 437 -12.01 -1.68 -9.02
CA ASN A 437 -11.57 -0.28 -8.91
C ASN A 437 -12.59 0.75 -9.43
N LEU A 438 -13.72 0.28 -9.96
CA LEU A 438 -14.82 1.11 -10.48
C LEU A 438 -16.08 1.06 -9.60
N TRP A 439 -15.91 0.82 -8.30
CA TRP A 439 -17.00 0.64 -7.34
C TRP A 439 -17.96 1.85 -7.25
N ASP A 440 -17.43 3.08 -7.40
CA ASP A 440 -18.17 4.34 -7.39
C ASP A 440 -18.80 4.69 -8.75
N PHE A 441 -18.46 3.98 -9.82
CA PHE A 441 -19.11 4.10 -11.13
C PHE A 441 -20.44 3.33 -11.15
N ALA A 442 -21.44 3.91 -10.48
CA ALA A 442 -22.78 3.34 -10.40
C ALA A 442 -23.48 3.39 -11.76
N VAL A 443 -23.69 2.21 -12.36
CA VAL A 443 -24.49 2.08 -13.59
C VAL A 443 -25.97 2.24 -13.23
N PRO A 444 -26.71 3.20 -13.83
CA PRO A 444 -28.12 3.41 -13.51
C PRO A 444 -28.97 2.16 -13.71
N SER A 445 -29.89 1.91 -12.77
CA SER A 445 -30.87 0.82 -12.88
C SER A 445 -31.68 0.95 -14.17
N GLY A 446 -31.58 -0.05 -15.06
CA GLY A 446 -32.22 -0.05 -16.37
C GLY A 446 -31.35 0.45 -17.53
N SER A 447 -30.07 0.78 -17.28
CA SER A 447 -29.08 0.96 -18.35
C SER A 447 -28.92 -0.32 -19.16
N ASN A 448 -28.77 -0.18 -20.48
CA ASN A 448 -28.41 -1.29 -21.39
C ASN A 448 -26.90 -1.41 -21.61
N LEU A 449 -26.09 -0.60 -20.92
CA LEU A 449 -24.63 -0.63 -21.00
C LEU A 449 -24.05 -1.54 -19.92
N THR A 450 -22.96 -2.23 -20.26
CA THR A 450 -22.05 -2.79 -19.25
C THR A 450 -21.40 -1.65 -18.46
N ARG A 451 -20.78 -1.93 -17.30
CA ARG A 451 -20.02 -0.91 -16.57
C ARG A 451 -18.90 -0.34 -17.45
N GLU A 452 -18.16 -1.21 -18.16
CA GLU A 452 -17.16 -0.79 -19.17
C GLU A 452 -17.72 0.25 -20.16
N GLY A 453 -18.87 -0.05 -20.79
CA GLY A 453 -19.50 0.84 -21.75
C GLY A 453 -20.04 2.13 -21.13
N TYR A 454 -20.59 2.04 -19.92
CA TYR A 454 -21.10 3.20 -19.18
C TYR A 454 -19.99 4.17 -18.80
N VAL A 455 -18.87 3.66 -18.28
CA VAL A 455 -17.69 4.45 -17.90
C VAL A 455 -17.09 5.11 -19.14
N TYR A 456 -16.85 4.34 -20.20
CA TYR A 456 -16.29 4.85 -21.46
C TYR A 456 -17.13 5.99 -22.06
N GLN A 457 -18.46 5.83 -22.10
CA GLN A 457 -19.35 6.87 -22.62
C GLN A 457 -19.40 8.13 -21.74
N ASN A 458 -19.06 8.02 -20.45
CA ASN A 458 -19.06 9.14 -19.52
C ASN A 458 -17.75 9.92 -19.45
N ILE A 459 -16.67 9.49 -20.12
CA ILE A 459 -15.48 10.33 -20.31
C ILE A 459 -15.90 11.63 -21.02
N LYS A 460 -15.75 12.77 -20.34
CA LYS A 460 -16.25 14.08 -20.78
C LYS A 460 -15.34 14.76 -21.79
N ALA A 461 -14.02 14.59 -21.66
CA ALA A 461 -13.03 15.24 -22.50
C ALA A 461 -11.79 14.36 -22.68
N TYR A 462 -11.08 14.54 -23.80
CA TYR A 462 -9.76 13.96 -24.04
C TYR A 462 -8.72 15.08 -24.03
N LEU A 463 -7.83 15.09 -23.04
CA LEU A 463 -6.68 15.99 -22.95
C LEU A 463 -5.48 15.25 -23.54
N LEU A 464 -5.11 15.57 -24.76
CA LEU A 464 -4.06 14.86 -25.50
C LEU A 464 -2.76 15.66 -25.46
N SER A 465 -1.73 15.09 -24.83
CA SER A 465 -0.43 15.73 -24.60
C SER A 465 0.29 16.00 -25.92
N HIS A 466 0.28 15.00 -26.81
CA HIS A 466 0.83 15.07 -28.15
C HIS A 466 0.19 14.00 -29.07
N ALA A 467 0.52 14.03 -30.35
CA ALA A 467 -0.18 13.25 -31.39
C ALA A 467 0.45 11.88 -31.70
N HIS A 468 1.39 11.37 -30.89
CA HIS A 468 1.94 10.03 -31.09
C HIS A 468 0.87 8.95 -30.86
N LEU A 469 1.03 7.81 -31.53
CA LEU A 469 0.00 6.76 -31.58
C LEU A 469 -0.18 6.06 -30.22
N ASP A 470 0.89 5.91 -29.47
CA ASP A 470 0.88 5.40 -28.10
C ASP A 470 0.10 6.29 -27.12
N HIS A 471 -0.18 7.55 -27.45
CA HIS A 471 -0.99 8.45 -26.63
C HIS A 471 -2.41 8.65 -27.18
N THR A 472 -2.73 8.12 -28.36
CA THR A 472 -3.97 8.49 -29.08
C THR A 472 -4.69 7.34 -29.77
N SER A 473 -4.08 6.15 -29.86
CA SER A 473 -4.60 5.05 -30.66
C SER A 473 -5.99 4.58 -30.22
N ALA A 474 -6.25 4.41 -28.92
CA ALA A 474 -7.56 4.00 -28.44
C ALA A 474 -8.64 5.07 -28.67
N HIS A 475 -8.30 6.36 -28.60
CA HIS A 475 -9.23 7.42 -28.99
C HIS A 475 -9.70 7.26 -30.45
N TYR A 476 -8.77 6.96 -31.37
CA TYR A 476 -9.12 6.77 -32.77
C TYR A 476 -9.92 5.48 -33.00
N LEU A 477 -9.45 4.37 -32.45
CA LEU A 477 -10.07 3.06 -32.63
C LEU A 477 -11.48 2.98 -32.02
N ASN A 478 -11.69 3.64 -30.87
CA ASN A 478 -12.96 3.60 -30.16
C ASN A 478 -13.93 4.72 -30.60
N GLY A 479 -13.49 5.66 -31.45
CA GLY A 479 -14.34 6.75 -31.95
C GLY A 479 -15.69 6.33 -32.56
N PRO A 480 -15.82 5.18 -33.27
CA PRO A 480 -17.12 4.67 -33.71
C PRO A 480 -18.11 4.35 -32.58
N VAL A 481 -17.65 4.17 -31.34
CA VAL A 481 -18.49 3.92 -30.15
C VAL A 481 -18.94 5.23 -29.51
N ASP A 482 -18.17 6.31 -29.63
CA ASP A 482 -18.52 7.63 -29.08
C ASP A 482 -19.75 8.25 -29.76
N ILE A 483 -20.17 7.75 -30.93
CA ILE A 483 -21.39 8.21 -31.62
C ILE A 483 -22.68 8.02 -30.82
N TYR A 484 -22.66 7.12 -29.82
CA TYR A 484 -23.79 6.86 -28.93
C TYR A 484 -23.79 7.77 -27.69
N GLY A 485 -22.70 8.51 -27.45
CA GLY A 485 -22.53 9.39 -26.31
C GLY A 485 -22.80 10.87 -26.61
N ALA A 486 -22.51 11.71 -25.63
CA ALA A 486 -22.45 13.15 -25.84
C ALA A 486 -21.24 13.51 -26.70
N LYS A 487 -21.31 14.67 -27.37
CA LYS A 487 -20.16 15.25 -28.08
C LYS A 487 -19.02 15.53 -27.08
N LYS A 488 -17.79 15.10 -27.40
CA LYS A 488 -16.62 15.24 -26.51
C LYS A 488 -15.57 16.20 -27.11
N PRO A 489 -15.02 17.16 -26.36
CA PRO A 489 -13.89 17.96 -26.80
C PRO A 489 -12.57 17.15 -26.80
N ILE A 490 -11.77 17.37 -27.84
CA ILE A 490 -10.36 16.99 -27.93
C ILE A 490 -9.56 18.25 -27.60
N MET A 491 -8.95 18.25 -26.43
CA MET A 491 -8.22 19.38 -25.86
C MET A 491 -6.71 19.14 -25.97
N GLY A 492 -5.98 20.13 -26.45
CA GLY A 492 -4.52 20.06 -26.60
C GLY A 492 -3.96 21.36 -27.13
N ILE A 493 -2.64 21.52 -27.09
CA ILE A 493 -1.98 22.69 -27.69
C ILE A 493 -2.13 22.67 -29.22
N GLN A 494 -1.87 23.83 -29.86
CA GLN A 494 -2.10 24.00 -31.29
C GLN A 494 -1.39 22.93 -32.16
N SER A 495 -0.14 22.60 -31.85
CA SER A 495 0.63 21.60 -32.59
C SER A 495 0.01 20.21 -32.52
N THR A 496 -0.46 19.78 -31.34
CA THR A 496 -1.21 18.53 -31.15
C THR A 496 -2.47 18.51 -32.01
N ILE A 497 -3.30 19.55 -31.92
CA ILE A 497 -4.57 19.63 -32.67
C ILE A 497 -4.32 19.63 -34.18
N ASP A 498 -3.35 20.38 -34.67
CA ASP A 498 -3.00 20.44 -36.09
C ASP A 498 -2.52 19.08 -36.62
N ASN A 499 -1.71 18.37 -35.83
CA ASN A 499 -1.23 17.02 -36.18
C ASN A 499 -2.37 16.00 -36.24
N ILE A 500 -3.32 16.05 -35.31
CA ILE A 500 -4.50 15.15 -35.32
C ILE A 500 -5.42 15.47 -36.51
N ALA A 501 -5.72 16.76 -36.74
CA ALA A 501 -6.60 17.20 -37.81
C ALA A 501 -6.03 16.88 -39.20
N SER A 502 -4.74 17.08 -39.39
CA SER A 502 -4.09 16.80 -40.69
C SER A 502 -3.76 15.33 -40.88
N GLY A 503 -3.41 14.60 -39.82
CA GLY A 503 -2.90 13.23 -39.87
C GLY A 503 -3.98 12.16 -39.77
N ILE A 504 -5.02 12.36 -38.96
CA ILE A 504 -5.96 11.30 -38.57
C ILE A 504 -7.39 11.58 -39.05
N TYR A 505 -8.02 12.64 -38.54
CA TYR A 505 -9.41 12.99 -38.86
C TYR A 505 -9.50 13.79 -40.16
N ASN A 506 -9.16 13.13 -41.27
CA ASN A 506 -9.01 13.75 -42.59
C ASN A 506 -9.70 12.98 -43.72
N TRP A 507 -10.54 11.98 -43.40
CA TRP A 507 -11.19 11.03 -44.33
C TRP A 507 -10.26 10.13 -45.15
N ASN A 508 -8.94 10.21 -44.94
CA ASN A 508 -7.94 9.38 -45.61
C ASN A 508 -7.42 8.30 -44.68
N THR A 509 -6.93 8.69 -43.50
CA THR A 509 -6.40 7.78 -42.49
C THR A 509 -7.53 7.18 -41.67
N TRP A 510 -8.44 8.04 -41.19
CA TRP A 510 -9.61 7.65 -40.43
C TRP A 510 -10.83 8.51 -40.79
N ALA A 511 -12.02 8.03 -40.41
CA ALA A 511 -13.24 8.82 -40.56
C ALA A 511 -13.13 10.09 -39.71
N ASP A 512 -13.54 11.23 -40.26
CA ASP A 512 -13.45 12.53 -39.57
C ASP A 512 -14.64 12.70 -38.62
N PHE A 513 -14.47 12.21 -37.39
CA PHE A 513 -15.48 12.29 -36.34
C PHE A 513 -15.73 13.74 -35.85
N VAL A 514 -14.81 14.67 -36.15
CA VAL A 514 -15.00 16.10 -35.88
C VAL A 514 -15.96 16.70 -36.91
N ALA A 515 -15.75 16.46 -38.21
CA ALA A 515 -16.67 16.89 -39.26
C ALA A 515 -18.06 16.23 -39.14
N LEU A 516 -18.13 15.03 -38.57
CA LEU A 516 -19.38 14.35 -38.24
C LEU A 516 -20.08 14.92 -36.99
N GLY A 517 -19.41 15.78 -36.21
CA GLY A 517 -19.99 16.46 -35.06
C GLY A 517 -19.96 15.68 -33.74
N TYR A 518 -19.25 14.55 -33.68
CA TYR A 518 -19.08 13.75 -32.45
C TYR A 518 -17.93 14.25 -31.58
N TYR A 519 -16.95 14.91 -32.19
CA TYR A 519 -15.87 15.60 -31.49
C TYR A 519 -15.82 17.08 -31.83
N GLU A 520 -15.11 17.85 -31.01
CA GLU A 520 -14.68 19.20 -31.32
C GLU A 520 -13.25 19.46 -30.89
N TYR A 521 -12.50 20.20 -31.69
CA TYR A 521 -11.18 20.67 -31.29
C TYR A 521 -11.29 21.85 -30.33
N SER A 522 -10.57 21.76 -29.21
CA SER A 522 -10.43 22.83 -28.23
C SER A 522 -8.93 23.11 -28.05
N VAL A 523 -8.44 24.14 -28.72
CA VAL A 523 -7.03 24.55 -28.61
C VAL A 523 -6.79 25.20 -27.26
N LEU A 524 -5.88 24.62 -26.48
CA LEU A 524 -5.42 25.16 -25.20
C LEU A 524 -4.30 26.18 -25.46
N SER A 525 -4.49 27.40 -24.96
CA SER A 525 -3.44 28.42 -24.98
C SER A 525 -2.46 28.17 -23.83
N PRO A 526 -1.13 28.19 -24.07
CA PRO A 526 -0.15 27.93 -23.03
C PRO A 526 -0.35 28.82 -21.79
N SER A 527 -0.31 28.19 -20.61
CA SER A 527 -0.43 28.84 -19.29
C SER A 527 -1.73 29.62 -19.07
N VAL A 528 -2.79 29.33 -19.84
CA VAL A 528 -4.12 29.91 -19.66
C VAL A 528 -5.06 28.87 -19.08
N GLU A 529 -5.58 29.15 -17.89
CA GLU A 529 -6.60 28.31 -17.27
C GLU A 529 -7.87 28.28 -18.12
N THR A 530 -8.31 27.08 -18.48
CA THR A 530 -9.44 26.83 -19.36
C THR A 530 -10.39 25.82 -18.69
N ALA A 531 -11.70 26.09 -18.70
CA ALA A 531 -12.68 25.16 -18.16
C ALA A 531 -12.77 23.89 -19.03
N ILE A 532 -12.90 22.73 -18.38
CA ILE A 532 -13.12 21.46 -19.08
C ILE A 532 -14.64 21.24 -19.22
N PRO A 533 -15.18 21.15 -20.46
CA PRO A 533 -16.62 21.02 -20.65
C PRO A 533 -17.22 19.78 -19.98
N GLY A 534 -18.31 19.97 -19.23
CA GLY A 534 -19.06 18.88 -18.60
C GLY A 534 -18.52 18.43 -17.24
N THR A 535 -17.57 19.17 -16.66
CA THR A 535 -16.99 18.89 -15.34
C THR A 535 -16.89 20.18 -14.52
N SER A 536 -16.56 20.03 -13.24
CA SER A 536 -16.18 21.10 -12.32
C SER A 536 -14.71 21.52 -12.44
N MET A 537 -13.95 20.85 -13.31
CA MET A 537 -12.50 21.00 -13.42
C MET A 537 -12.06 22.07 -14.43
N THR A 538 -10.85 22.59 -14.22
CA THR A 538 -10.12 23.45 -15.18
C THR A 538 -8.77 22.83 -15.52
N VAL A 539 -8.16 23.30 -16.60
CA VAL A 539 -6.81 22.89 -17.04
C VAL A 539 -5.97 24.08 -17.48
N GLU A 540 -4.71 24.11 -17.05
CA GLU A 540 -3.62 24.90 -17.64
C GLU A 540 -2.72 23.95 -18.46
N ALA A 541 -2.34 24.35 -19.68
CA ALA A 541 -1.45 23.56 -20.53
C ALA A 541 -0.06 24.20 -20.66
N TYR A 542 1.00 23.41 -20.53
CA TYR A 542 2.38 23.86 -20.65
C TYR A 542 3.10 23.03 -21.70
N PRO A 543 3.57 23.63 -22.81
CA PRO A 543 4.43 22.93 -23.75
C PRO A 543 5.71 22.44 -23.04
N VAL A 544 6.12 21.21 -23.34
CA VAL A 544 7.37 20.59 -22.86
C VAL A 544 8.14 19.97 -24.02
N SER A 545 9.46 19.80 -23.87
CA SER A 545 10.29 19.18 -24.91
C SER A 545 10.10 17.67 -24.91
N HIS A 546 9.90 17.09 -26.10
CA HIS A 546 9.90 15.65 -26.32
C HIS A 546 10.87 15.30 -27.46
N GLY A 547 12.08 15.87 -27.40
CA GLY A 547 13.14 15.68 -28.40
C GLY A 547 12.88 16.47 -29.69
N ALA A 548 13.74 17.43 -29.99
CA ALA A 548 13.56 18.30 -31.16
C ALA A 548 13.34 17.52 -32.47
N PRO A 549 12.33 17.89 -33.30
CA PRO A 549 11.48 19.07 -33.21
C PRO A 549 10.13 18.84 -32.49
N TYR A 550 9.97 17.72 -31.79
CA TYR A 550 8.69 17.33 -31.18
C TYR A 550 8.46 18.05 -29.84
N GLU A 551 7.21 18.44 -29.65
CA GLU A 551 6.71 19.04 -28.41
C GLU A 551 5.63 18.11 -27.84
N SER A 552 5.58 18.08 -26.52
CA SER A 552 4.51 17.45 -25.74
C SER A 552 3.89 18.49 -24.81
N THR A 553 2.99 18.07 -23.91
CA THR A 553 2.28 18.96 -23.01
C THR A 553 2.25 18.40 -21.59
N ALA A 554 2.49 19.26 -20.61
CA ALA A 554 2.08 19.05 -19.23
C ALA A 554 0.73 19.73 -18.97
N PHE A 555 -0.22 19.01 -18.38
CA PHE A 555 -1.53 19.50 -17.99
C PHE A 555 -1.59 19.65 -16.47
N LEU A 556 -1.80 20.87 -15.99
CA LEU A 556 -2.13 21.13 -14.60
C LEU A 556 -3.65 21.21 -14.48
N VAL A 557 -4.25 20.15 -13.95
CA VAL A 557 -5.71 20.03 -13.79
C VAL A 557 -6.09 20.43 -12.38
N ARG A 558 -7.15 21.23 -12.23
CA ARG A 558 -7.68 21.70 -10.94
C ARG A 558 -9.12 21.26 -10.73
N SER A 559 -9.44 20.84 -9.52
CA SER A 559 -10.81 20.66 -9.01
C SER A 559 -10.94 21.33 -7.65
N GLY A 560 -11.88 22.26 -7.51
CA GLY A 560 -11.97 23.09 -6.31
C GLY A 560 -10.67 23.88 -6.09
N ASP A 561 -10.02 23.67 -4.95
CA ASP A 561 -8.75 24.30 -4.58
C ASP A 561 -7.53 23.38 -4.79
N ASP A 562 -7.75 22.15 -5.26
CA ASP A 562 -6.72 21.13 -5.34
C ASP A 562 -6.34 20.80 -6.80
N TYR A 563 -5.10 20.37 -7.00
CA TYR A 563 -4.47 20.19 -8.30
C TYR A 563 -3.82 18.82 -8.46
N VAL A 564 -3.81 18.32 -9.70
CA VAL A 564 -2.97 17.20 -10.14
C VAL A 564 -2.24 17.62 -11.42
N LEU A 565 -0.94 17.33 -11.48
CA LEU A 565 -0.11 17.63 -12.65
C LEU A 565 0.13 16.35 -13.46
N TYR A 566 -0.11 16.41 -14.76
CA TYR A 566 0.15 15.30 -15.67
C TYR A 566 1.16 15.72 -16.74
N PHE A 567 2.25 14.97 -16.88
CA PHE A 567 3.14 15.09 -18.04
C PHE A 567 2.81 14.00 -19.06
N GLY A 568 2.66 14.40 -20.34
CA GLY A 568 2.97 13.50 -21.44
C GLY A 568 4.49 13.27 -21.53
N ASP A 569 4.94 12.65 -22.61
CA ASP A 569 6.37 12.36 -22.80
C ASP A 569 7.22 13.62 -22.70
N VAL A 570 8.35 13.53 -21.98
CA VAL A 570 9.18 14.69 -21.67
C VAL A 570 10.65 14.32 -21.53
N GLY A 571 11.51 15.13 -22.14
CA GLY A 571 12.97 15.02 -21.99
C GLY A 571 13.51 15.91 -20.87
N PRO A 572 14.64 15.54 -20.25
CA PRO A 572 15.23 16.31 -19.15
C PRO A 572 15.82 17.64 -19.62
N GLU A 573 15.74 18.68 -18.80
CA GLU A 573 16.26 20.01 -19.12
C GLU A 573 17.77 19.98 -19.38
N GLY A 574 18.50 19.15 -18.63
CA GLY A 574 19.94 18.96 -18.81
C GLY A 574 20.36 18.43 -20.19
N VAL A 575 19.44 17.80 -20.93
CA VAL A 575 19.68 17.25 -22.28
C VAL A 575 19.00 18.09 -23.35
N GLU A 576 17.75 18.50 -23.12
CA GLU A 576 16.92 19.22 -24.09
C GLU A 576 17.24 20.72 -24.14
N GLY A 577 17.58 21.34 -23.01
CA GLY A 577 18.03 22.74 -22.90
C GLY A 577 17.01 23.79 -23.38
N THR A 578 15.71 23.54 -23.15
CA THR A 578 14.63 24.38 -23.69
C THR A 578 14.07 25.39 -22.68
N GLY A 579 14.28 25.16 -21.38
CA GLY A 579 13.67 25.90 -20.28
C GLY A 579 12.17 25.65 -20.08
N LEU A 580 11.57 24.77 -20.89
CA LEU A 580 10.13 24.54 -20.88
C LEU A 580 9.67 23.84 -19.60
N ILE A 581 10.37 22.79 -19.18
CA ILE A 581 10.02 22.06 -17.95
C ILE A 581 10.24 22.94 -16.70
N THR A 582 11.26 23.80 -16.70
CA THR A 582 11.49 24.78 -15.62
C THR A 582 10.30 25.73 -15.45
N THR A 583 9.63 26.12 -16.54
CA THR A 583 8.42 26.96 -16.48
C THR A 583 7.28 26.24 -15.75
N VAL A 584 7.18 24.92 -15.90
CA VAL A 584 6.22 24.10 -15.16
C VAL A 584 6.58 24.09 -13.67
N TRP A 585 7.86 23.86 -13.35
CA TRP A 585 8.35 23.87 -11.96
C TRP A 585 8.09 25.19 -11.24
N GLU A 586 8.35 26.32 -11.88
CA GLU A 586 8.07 27.65 -11.32
C GLU A 586 6.57 27.85 -11.02
N ARG A 587 5.68 27.27 -11.84
CA ARG A 587 4.22 27.35 -11.62
C ARG A 587 3.77 26.52 -10.43
N VAL A 588 4.31 25.30 -10.28
CA VAL A 588 3.77 24.31 -9.34
C VAL A 588 4.48 24.30 -7.99
N ALA A 589 5.70 24.81 -7.90
CA ALA A 589 6.42 24.96 -6.64
C ALA A 589 5.59 25.60 -5.50
N PRO A 590 4.89 26.75 -5.70
CA PRO A 590 4.04 27.31 -4.65
C PRO A 590 2.83 26.43 -4.28
N LEU A 591 2.31 25.63 -5.22
CA LEU A 591 1.18 24.72 -4.97
C LEU A 591 1.61 23.49 -4.16
N ILE A 592 2.86 23.05 -4.31
CA ILE A 592 3.43 22.00 -3.46
C ILE A 592 3.64 22.57 -2.05
N ALA A 593 4.22 23.77 -1.95
CA ALA A 593 4.51 24.41 -0.66
C ALA A 593 3.27 24.66 0.21
N ASP A 594 2.10 24.92 -0.40
CA ASP A 594 0.83 25.09 0.33
C ASP A 594 -0.01 23.80 0.46
N GLY A 595 0.44 22.71 -0.17
CA GLY A 595 -0.23 21.40 -0.15
C GLY A 595 -1.52 21.36 -0.98
N SER A 596 -1.65 22.20 -2.00
CA SER A 596 -2.75 22.17 -2.98
C SER A 596 -2.43 21.32 -4.22
N LEU A 597 -1.15 21.11 -4.58
CA LEU A 597 -0.78 20.07 -5.53
C LEU A 597 -0.74 18.72 -4.82
N LEU A 598 -1.64 17.82 -5.20
CA LEU A 598 -1.84 16.54 -4.52
C LEU A 598 -0.90 15.45 -5.03
N GLY A 599 -0.34 15.62 -6.22
CA GLY A 599 0.56 14.66 -6.85
C GLY A 599 0.83 14.98 -8.31
N MET A 600 1.75 14.24 -8.92
CA MET A 600 2.01 14.35 -10.36
C MET A 600 2.24 13.01 -11.05
N PHE A 601 1.96 12.96 -12.35
CA PHE A 601 2.37 11.88 -13.25
C PHE A 601 3.59 12.34 -14.03
N LEU A 602 4.69 11.59 -13.97
CA LEU A 602 5.92 11.92 -14.68
C LEU A 602 6.56 10.65 -15.24
N GLU A 603 6.95 10.71 -16.51
CA GLU A 603 7.45 9.55 -17.22
C GLU A 603 8.85 9.13 -16.79
N ILE A 604 9.12 7.83 -16.84
CA ILE A 604 10.48 7.29 -16.86
C ILE A 604 10.51 6.14 -17.85
N SER A 605 10.78 6.45 -19.11
CA SER A 605 10.75 5.42 -20.16
C SER A 605 11.87 4.39 -20.04
N TYR A 606 13.00 4.73 -19.41
CA TYR A 606 14.21 3.89 -19.42
C TYR A 606 14.89 3.76 -18.05
N ALA A 607 15.38 2.56 -17.75
CA ALA A 607 16.31 2.35 -16.64
C ALA A 607 17.68 2.99 -16.91
N GLU A 608 18.51 3.08 -15.87
CA GLU A 608 19.88 3.59 -15.95
C GLU A 608 20.76 2.86 -16.98
N GLY A 609 21.81 3.56 -17.42
CA GLY A 609 22.81 3.03 -18.36
C GLY A 609 22.51 3.31 -19.84
N ARG A 610 21.41 4.02 -20.13
CA ARG A 610 21.08 4.49 -21.47
C ARG A 610 21.80 5.82 -21.76
N PRO A 611 22.56 5.94 -22.86
CA PRO A 611 23.20 7.21 -23.24
C PRO A 611 22.18 8.31 -23.55
N ASP A 612 22.47 9.55 -23.16
CA ASP A 612 21.60 10.72 -23.37
C ASP A 612 21.15 10.87 -24.84
N SER A 613 22.05 10.60 -25.79
CA SER A 613 21.75 10.68 -27.23
C SER A 613 20.71 9.66 -27.72
N LEU A 614 20.36 8.67 -26.89
CA LEU A 614 19.38 7.63 -27.19
C LEU A 614 18.12 7.75 -26.31
N LEU A 615 18.00 8.82 -25.52
CA LEU A 615 16.79 9.08 -24.75
C LEU A 615 15.61 9.48 -25.63
N PHE A 616 15.87 10.24 -26.71
CA PHE A 616 14.83 10.69 -27.64
C PHE A 616 13.65 11.39 -26.94
N GLY A 617 13.96 12.32 -26.02
CA GLY A 617 12.94 13.09 -25.31
C GLY A 617 12.25 12.33 -24.17
N HIS A 618 12.99 11.47 -23.46
CA HIS A 618 12.50 10.66 -22.34
C HIS A 618 13.46 10.69 -21.14
N LEU A 619 12.98 10.30 -19.96
CA LEU A 619 13.74 10.31 -18.71
C LEU A 619 14.35 8.93 -18.33
N THR A 620 15.40 8.99 -17.50
CA THR A 620 15.91 7.90 -16.66
C THR A 620 15.78 8.28 -15.18
N PRO A 621 15.92 7.36 -14.22
CA PRO A 621 15.84 7.69 -12.78
C PRO A 621 16.74 8.85 -12.33
N SER A 622 17.99 8.92 -12.78
CA SER A 622 18.90 10.01 -12.43
C SER A 622 18.45 11.35 -13.02
N TRP A 623 17.92 11.34 -14.24
CA TRP A 623 17.40 12.54 -14.88
C TRP A 623 16.12 13.02 -14.22
N MET A 624 15.22 12.10 -13.87
CA MET A 624 14.05 12.35 -13.05
C MET A 624 14.43 13.02 -11.73
N MET A 625 15.37 12.44 -10.98
CA MET A 625 15.81 13.00 -9.69
C MET A 625 16.47 14.37 -9.85
N ALA A 626 17.20 14.63 -10.95
CA ALA A 626 17.74 15.96 -11.23
C ALA A 626 16.65 17.04 -11.41
N GLU A 627 15.54 16.70 -12.07
CA GLU A 627 14.36 17.57 -12.17
C GLU A 627 13.71 17.76 -10.79
N MET A 628 13.57 16.70 -10.01
CA MET A 628 12.99 16.76 -8.66
C MET A 628 13.83 17.63 -7.70
N HIS A 629 15.16 17.57 -7.76
CA HIS A 629 16.01 18.48 -6.98
C HIS A 629 15.82 19.94 -7.40
N THR A 630 15.64 20.20 -8.70
CA THR A 630 15.38 21.55 -9.21
C THR A 630 14.03 22.05 -8.69
N LEU A 631 13.00 21.21 -8.72
CA LEU A 631 11.69 21.52 -8.16
C LEU A 631 11.77 21.76 -6.64
N ALA A 632 12.42 20.86 -5.89
CA ALA A 632 12.57 20.96 -4.44
C ALA A 632 13.24 22.28 -4.01
N GLN A 633 14.25 22.72 -4.77
CA GLN A 633 14.93 24.00 -4.57
C GLN A 633 14.01 25.22 -4.80
N LEU A 634 13.00 25.09 -5.66
CA LEU A 634 11.97 26.11 -5.90
C LEU A 634 10.86 26.09 -4.85
N VAL A 635 10.54 24.90 -4.30
CA VAL A 635 9.52 24.71 -3.26
C VAL A 635 9.99 25.28 -1.92
N ASP A 636 11.14 24.81 -1.43
CA ASP A 636 11.78 25.35 -0.22
C ASP A 636 13.29 25.43 -0.41
N ALA A 637 13.77 26.63 -0.69
CA ALA A 637 15.19 26.87 -0.87
C ALA A 637 16.02 26.73 0.42
N ALA A 638 15.38 26.82 1.60
CA ALA A 638 16.04 26.67 2.89
C ALA A 638 16.22 25.20 3.26
N ASN A 639 15.24 24.33 2.95
CA ASN A 639 15.25 22.90 3.28
C ASN A 639 14.88 22.02 2.08
N PRO A 640 15.64 22.06 0.96
CA PRO A 640 15.24 21.38 -0.28
C PRO A 640 15.13 19.86 -0.14
N TYR A 641 15.86 19.22 0.77
CA TYR A 641 15.79 17.77 0.97
C TYR A 641 14.54 17.29 1.71
N GLU A 642 13.79 18.20 2.35
CA GLU A 642 12.52 17.89 3.01
C GLU A 642 11.32 18.44 2.23
N ALA A 643 11.58 19.22 1.16
CA ALA A 643 10.57 19.98 0.44
C ALA A 643 9.55 19.12 -0.32
N LEU A 644 9.94 17.90 -0.70
CA LEU A 644 9.12 16.94 -1.44
C LEU A 644 8.86 15.64 -0.65
N ASP A 645 9.09 15.66 0.67
CA ASP A 645 8.96 14.48 1.51
C ASP A 645 7.48 14.02 1.58
N GLY A 646 7.23 12.77 1.19
CA GLY A 646 5.91 12.18 1.01
C GLY A 646 5.11 12.76 -0.17
N PHE A 647 5.72 13.51 -1.09
CA PHE A 647 5.00 14.05 -2.25
C PHE A 647 4.76 12.93 -3.31
N PRO A 648 3.51 12.67 -3.73
CA PRO A 648 3.21 11.56 -4.65
C PRO A 648 3.65 11.83 -6.09
N VAL A 649 4.40 10.89 -6.65
CA VAL A 649 4.83 10.89 -8.05
C VAL A 649 4.50 9.54 -8.68
N VAL A 650 3.54 9.54 -9.59
CA VAL A 650 3.16 8.38 -10.39
C VAL A 650 4.14 8.23 -11.56
N VAL A 651 4.91 7.13 -11.56
CA VAL A 651 5.92 6.82 -12.58
C VAL A 651 5.24 6.25 -13.82
N THR A 652 5.20 7.01 -14.91
CA THR A 652 4.45 6.64 -16.11
C THR A 652 5.35 6.18 -17.27
N HIS A 653 4.71 5.61 -18.30
CA HIS A 653 5.26 5.44 -19.63
C HIS A 653 6.55 4.58 -19.71
N VAL A 654 6.69 3.60 -18.81
CA VAL A 654 7.85 2.69 -18.82
C VAL A 654 7.84 1.83 -20.09
N LYS A 655 8.95 1.82 -20.83
CA LYS A 655 9.08 1.02 -22.05
C LYS A 655 9.53 -0.42 -21.70
N PRO A 656 8.74 -1.46 -22.02
CA PRO A 656 9.18 -2.84 -21.88
C PRO A 656 10.38 -3.17 -22.77
N ILE A 657 11.08 -4.23 -22.37
CA ILE A 657 12.15 -4.86 -23.15
C ILE A 657 11.80 -6.33 -23.39
N PHE A 658 12.30 -6.89 -24.48
CA PHE A 658 12.07 -8.29 -24.86
C PHE A 658 13.24 -9.21 -24.52
N GLU A 659 14.24 -8.69 -23.83
CA GLU A 659 15.41 -9.43 -23.37
C GLU A 659 15.09 -10.12 -22.05
N MET A 660 15.64 -11.33 -21.83
CA MET A 660 15.51 -12.07 -20.56
C MET A 660 16.47 -11.49 -19.50
N VAL A 661 16.22 -10.25 -19.11
CA VAL A 661 16.92 -9.53 -18.05
C VAL A 661 15.90 -9.01 -17.03
N GLU A 662 16.36 -8.31 -15.99
CA GLU A 662 15.49 -7.63 -15.02
C GLU A 662 14.44 -6.76 -15.75
N PRO A 663 13.14 -6.89 -15.43
CA PRO A 663 12.10 -6.05 -16.02
C PRO A 663 12.38 -4.55 -15.80
N PRO A 664 12.14 -3.67 -16.79
CA PRO A 664 12.46 -2.25 -16.68
C PRO A 664 11.79 -1.57 -15.48
N LEU A 665 10.53 -1.90 -15.19
CA LEU A 665 9.81 -1.34 -14.05
C LEU A 665 10.50 -1.70 -12.73
N SER A 666 10.92 -2.97 -12.55
CA SER A 666 11.65 -3.42 -11.37
C SER A 666 13.02 -2.73 -11.23
N ALA A 667 13.74 -2.59 -12.35
CA ALA A 667 15.02 -1.89 -12.37
C ALA A 667 14.87 -0.40 -12.03
N ILE A 668 13.86 0.27 -12.60
CA ILE A 668 13.56 1.69 -12.34
C ILE A 668 13.14 1.90 -10.89
N SER A 669 12.25 1.07 -10.36
CA SER A 669 11.82 1.14 -8.95
C SER A 669 13.00 1.06 -8.00
N ARG A 670 13.82 0.01 -8.13
CA ARG A 670 15.03 -0.15 -7.33
C ARG A 670 16.02 1.01 -7.48
N GLN A 671 16.13 1.59 -8.67
CA GLN A 671 17.02 2.73 -8.93
C GLN A 671 16.50 4.01 -8.30
N LEU A 672 15.19 4.28 -8.35
CA LEU A 672 14.58 5.40 -7.67
C LEU A 672 14.71 5.26 -6.15
N ASP A 673 14.44 4.08 -5.58
CA ASP A 673 14.60 3.84 -4.14
C ASP A 673 16.03 4.14 -3.67
N GLN A 674 17.04 3.78 -4.48
CA GLN A 674 18.44 4.05 -4.19
C GLN A 674 18.83 5.53 -4.33
N LEU A 675 18.14 6.27 -5.20
CA LEU A 675 18.43 7.67 -5.51
C LEU A 675 17.57 8.66 -4.72
N ASN A 676 16.47 8.21 -4.12
CA ASN A 676 15.48 9.04 -3.46
C ASN A 676 15.96 9.59 -2.12
N ASP A 677 16.71 10.69 -2.17
CA ASP A 677 17.16 11.45 -1.01
C ASP A 677 16.22 12.62 -0.65
N LEU A 678 15.09 12.75 -1.35
CA LEU A 678 14.06 13.78 -1.17
C LEU A 678 12.82 13.28 -0.42
N GLY A 679 12.75 11.98 -0.11
CA GLY A 679 11.59 11.37 0.55
C GLY A 679 10.34 11.27 -0.33
N ILE A 680 10.49 11.37 -1.66
CA ILE A 680 9.36 11.33 -2.61
C ILE A 680 8.62 10.00 -2.52
N ASP A 681 7.30 10.02 -2.63
CA ASP A 681 6.48 8.82 -2.70
C ASP A 681 6.29 8.39 -4.16
N PHE A 682 7.11 7.44 -4.63
CA PHE A 682 7.02 6.93 -6.00
C PHE A 682 5.96 5.84 -6.11
N ILE A 683 4.91 6.11 -6.90
CA ILE A 683 3.83 5.17 -7.21
C ILE A 683 4.14 4.51 -8.55
N PHE A 684 4.17 3.17 -8.58
CA PHE A 684 4.40 2.38 -9.79
C PHE A 684 3.08 1.80 -10.33
N PRO A 685 2.40 2.50 -11.27
CA PRO A 685 1.06 2.16 -11.69
C PRO A 685 1.02 0.89 -12.55
N ILE A 686 0.11 -0.01 -12.20
CA ILE A 686 -0.30 -1.13 -13.05
C ILE A 686 -1.63 -0.81 -13.74
N GLN A 687 -1.87 -1.46 -14.87
CA GLN A 687 -3.10 -1.26 -15.62
C GLN A 687 -4.32 -1.68 -14.80
N GLY A 688 -5.35 -0.82 -14.75
CA GLY A 688 -6.57 -1.01 -13.99
C GLY A 688 -6.50 -0.49 -12.55
N MET A 689 -5.32 -0.08 -12.06
CA MET A 689 -5.14 0.47 -10.71
C MET A 689 -5.94 1.77 -10.53
N ARG A 690 -6.54 1.95 -9.35
CA ARG A 690 -7.04 3.25 -8.87
C ARG A 690 -5.97 3.95 -8.04
N ILE A 691 -5.82 5.25 -8.26
CA ILE A 691 -4.95 6.14 -7.49
C ILE A 691 -5.82 7.26 -6.95
N ASP A 692 -5.86 7.44 -5.65
CA ASP A 692 -6.62 8.51 -5.02
C ASP A 692 -5.64 9.57 -4.47
N PHE A 693 -5.80 10.82 -4.88
CA PHE A 693 -4.93 11.93 -4.55
C PHE A 693 -5.49 12.72 -3.36
N ARG A 694 -4.62 12.93 -2.36
CA ARG A 694 -4.96 13.52 -1.06
C ARG A 694 -4.07 14.69 -0.72
N PRO A 695 -4.52 15.63 0.12
CA PRO A 695 -3.65 16.68 0.59
C PRO A 695 -2.52 16.12 1.46
N ASN A 696 -1.27 16.46 1.15
CA ASN A 696 -0.14 16.10 2.00
C ASN A 696 -0.23 16.92 3.32
N GLN A 697 -0.65 16.27 4.41
CA GLN A 697 -0.89 16.93 5.69
C GLN A 697 0.38 17.55 6.30
N ARG A 698 1.54 16.96 6.05
CA ARG A 698 2.83 17.48 6.53
C ARG A 698 3.14 18.82 5.89
N LEU A 699 2.99 18.96 4.56
CA LEU A 699 3.19 20.22 3.85
C LEU A 699 2.18 21.30 4.29
N ARG A 700 0.92 20.93 4.52
CA ARG A 700 -0.11 21.86 5.04
C ARG A 700 0.19 22.37 6.45
N SER A 701 0.85 21.57 7.30
CA SER A 701 1.20 21.99 8.67
C SER A 701 2.32 23.05 8.69
N MET A 702 3.22 23.05 7.70
CA MET A 702 4.32 24.02 7.60
C MET A 702 3.86 25.41 7.15
N SER A 703 2.81 25.49 6.32
CA SER A 703 2.27 26.77 5.81
C SER A 703 1.53 27.61 6.87
N GLY A 704 1.17 27.00 8.01
CA GLY A 704 0.50 27.66 9.13
C GLY A 704 1.42 28.38 10.12
N GLN A 705 2.75 28.27 9.99
CA GLN A 705 3.70 28.94 10.88
C GLN A 705 3.86 30.42 10.48
N PRO A 706 3.58 31.39 11.38
CA PRO A 706 3.79 32.79 11.08
C PRO A 706 5.29 33.05 10.86
N THR A 707 5.61 33.70 9.74
CA THR A 707 6.97 34.17 9.45
C THR A 707 7.49 34.99 10.64
N PRO A 708 8.70 34.69 11.18
CA PRO A 708 9.25 35.49 12.27
C PRO A 708 9.45 36.92 11.77
N GLU A 709 8.79 37.88 12.42
CA GLU A 709 9.03 39.30 12.19
C GLU A 709 10.53 39.58 12.36
N VAL A 710 11.19 39.91 11.25
CA VAL A 710 12.55 40.42 11.26
C VAL A 710 12.50 41.80 11.91
N SER A 711 12.80 41.86 13.21
CA SER A 711 12.99 43.11 13.92
C SER A 711 14.19 43.84 13.32
N SER A 712 13.92 45.05 12.80
CA SER A 712 14.85 46.02 12.21
C SER A 712 16.12 46.30 13.00
#